data_AF-A0A9X3I7C6-F1
#
_entry.id   AF-A0A9X3I7C6-F1
#
_cell.length_a   1.000
_cell.length_b   1.000
_cell.length_c   1.000
_cell.angle_alpha   90.00
_cell.angle_beta   90.00
_cell.angle_gamma   90.00
#
_symmetry.space_group_name_H-M   'P 1'
#
loop_
_entity.id
_entity.type
_entity.pdbx_description
1 polymer ?
#
loop_
_entity_poly.entity_id
_entity_poly.type
_entity_poly.pdbx_seq_one_letter_code
_entity_poly.pdbx_strand_id
1 'polypeptide(L)'
;MRVAPIVDTRQVPPFLADLNWILWDSTDVGARNASLLNALQFDLGRYRNTEGLEAQAAAWVAADRDPDYLVSDRKAIAQAASDNAAGEPSAQLVEYIAASARATRREWWKRNGRWAFRAVALIGVIAIALTGWRAVQNLRSANTLAGTLLNVDDNPDRADLQALKLGGLIDQQAANGRAVPDTAQGALLQAMSHPWDLGVLGYTKTAAINAFILGNDPTVAISADGEGTLAEWSLDTGAMTSRRQISQSPLYLADATPNGRFAATFAADNTIGVTELSSGTTITASSSKPAGLQISQSGNTVAIYDDSGSITVLTRSANANGLAPRKVGTYEEVFDIQGGAGEAIWAVVKDNDDLLVVNATSNAVVHRSALSGGADVRDAAISPSGELLALVGDDGQLWTAPVGGSFAPTGLPASRTVKSLAIDDRGRVLISSPAAGPQVTDLTAGTTARICAAVSVVEVFSVSSDGTRVACLSRGVGIISDLTEVTTTPKPTNLQVTTSRSAALGSSSIRLGDDGMIHLVHKSITAAMNPTSTSVGAPWGASLPWIPGTIFGEGTPTVVAINADGSTVAVGTSAGVVTEIDLYPEGLIAIAGRWRPANRAVTAIGWHGDNELWMETGTDVWWRAPSCAGCGVSTQRLFQRIRDRQWMCYPADTRDIFTDRTRSTFDLHPCADPIEATS
;
A
#
# COMPACT_ATOMS: atom_id res chain seq x y z
N MET A 1 -28.25 -109.32 -57.66
CA MET A 1 -28.23 -108.94 -56.24
C MET A 1 -29.37 -107.97 -56.00
N ARG A 2 -30.04 -108.11 -54.85
CA ARG A 2 -31.28 -107.43 -54.45
C ARG A 2 -31.18 -105.91 -54.59
N VAL A 3 -32.20 -105.32 -55.22
CA VAL A 3 -32.50 -103.90 -55.11
C VAL A 3 -33.00 -103.67 -53.68
N ALA A 4 -32.26 -102.90 -52.89
CA ALA A 4 -32.72 -102.43 -51.57
C ALA A 4 -33.23 -100.98 -51.71
N PRO A 5 -34.35 -100.63 -51.05
CA PRO A 5 -35.20 -99.51 -51.45
C PRO A 5 -34.75 -98.19 -50.82
N ILE A 6 -35.18 -97.10 -51.45
CA ILE A 6 -35.08 -95.72 -50.96
C ILE A 6 -35.65 -95.65 -49.54
N VAL A 7 -34.82 -95.27 -48.58
CA VAL A 7 -35.21 -95.13 -47.18
C VAL A 7 -36.20 -93.97 -47.07
N ASP A 8 -37.41 -94.28 -46.62
CA ASP A 8 -38.40 -93.28 -46.20
C ASP A 8 -37.80 -92.49 -45.03
N THR A 9 -37.47 -91.21 -45.29
CA THR A 9 -36.83 -90.28 -44.34
C THR A 9 -37.62 -90.09 -43.05
N ARG A 10 -38.87 -90.58 -43.00
CA ARG A 10 -39.71 -90.62 -41.81
C ARG A 10 -39.24 -91.60 -40.72
N GLN A 11 -38.29 -92.48 -40.99
CA GLN A 11 -37.74 -93.42 -39.98
C GLN A 11 -36.43 -92.95 -39.30
N VAL A 12 -35.86 -91.81 -39.71
CA VAL A 12 -34.64 -91.25 -39.12
C VAL A 12 -35.01 -90.21 -38.05
N PRO A 13 -34.39 -90.22 -36.85
CA PRO A 13 -34.63 -89.19 -35.85
C PRO A 13 -34.28 -87.80 -36.40
N PRO A 14 -35.10 -86.75 -36.16
CA PRO A 14 -34.93 -85.45 -36.82
C PRO A 14 -33.55 -84.81 -36.62
N PHE A 15 -32.92 -85.07 -35.47
CA PHE A 15 -31.60 -84.54 -35.14
C PHE A 15 -30.46 -85.14 -35.99
N LEU A 16 -30.70 -86.20 -36.78
CA LEU A 16 -29.72 -86.81 -37.69
C LEU A 16 -30.01 -86.53 -39.17
N ALA A 17 -30.97 -85.65 -39.49
CA ALA A 17 -31.41 -85.40 -40.86
C ALA A 17 -30.30 -84.83 -41.77
N ASP A 18 -29.37 -84.05 -41.21
CA ASP A 18 -28.26 -83.44 -41.95
C ASP A 18 -27.22 -84.48 -42.44
N LEU A 19 -27.23 -85.69 -41.87
CA LEU A 19 -26.37 -86.81 -42.28
C LEU A 19 -27.04 -87.66 -43.37
N ASN A 20 -27.73 -87.03 -44.33
CA ASN A 20 -28.58 -87.69 -45.34
C ASN A 20 -27.86 -88.67 -46.30
N TRP A 21 -26.54 -88.80 -46.19
CA TRP A 21 -25.69 -89.68 -46.99
C TRP A 21 -25.33 -91.00 -46.27
N ILE A 22 -25.73 -91.18 -45.00
CA ILE A 22 -25.53 -92.43 -44.26
C ILE A 22 -26.64 -93.46 -44.58
N LEU A 23 -26.27 -94.75 -44.68
CA LEU A 23 -27.23 -95.84 -44.80
C LEU A 23 -27.87 -96.13 -43.43
N TRP A 24 -29.17 -95.89 -43.31
CA TRP A 24 -29.93 -96.10 -42.08
C TRP A 24 -30.83 -97.33 -42.17
N ASP A 25 -30.37 -98.44 -41.61
CA ASP A 25 -31.15 -99.68 -41.47
C ASP A 25 -31.82 -99.73 -40.08
N SER A 26 -33.15 -99.76 -40.05
CA SER A 26 -33.94 -99.84 -38.80
C SER A 26 -34.01 -101.27 -38.23
N THR A 27 -33.57 -102.28 -38.98
CA THR A 27 -33.62 -103.69 -38.60
C THR A 27 -32.26 -104.26 -38.15
N ASP A 28 -31.14 -103.71 -38.64
CA ASP A 28 -29.77 -104.11 -38.24
C ASP A 28 -29.05 -103.00 -37.44
N VAL A 29 -29.08 -103.13 -36.12
CA VAL A 29 -28.43 -102.20 -35.17
C VAL A 29 -26.90 -102.16 -35.38
N GLY A 30 -26.28 -103.25 -35.82
CA GLY A 30 -24.83 -103.33 -36.02
C GLY A 30 -24.38 -102.51 -37.23
N ALA A 31 -25.04 -102.71 -38.38
CA ALA A 31 -24.75 -101.99 -39.62
C ALA A 31 -25.00 -100.47 -39.50
N ARG A 32 -26.07 -100.09 -38.80
CA ARG A 32 -26.41 -98.69 -38.50
C ARG A 32 -25.33 -98.00 -37.68
N ASN A 33 -24.89 -98.64 -36.58
CA ASN A 33 -23.90 -98.03 -35.68
C ASN A 33 -22.52 -97.92 -36.35
N ALA A 34 -22.13 -98.88 -37.20
CA ALA A 34 -20.87 -98.81 -37.96
C ALA A 34 -20.85 -97.64 -38.96
N SER A 35 -21.95 -97.41 -39.67
CA SER A 35 -22.08 -96.29 -40.62
C SER A 35 -22.03 -94.93 -39.90
N LEU A 36 -22.67 -94.83 -38.74
CA LEU A 36 -22.64 -93.62 -37.92
C LEU A 36 -21.25 -93.34 -37.33
N LEU A 37 -20.53 -94.37 -36.85
CA LEU A 37 -19.18 -94.22 -36.32
C LEU A 37 -18.16 -93.76 -37.38
N ASN A 38 -18.28 -94.25 -38.61
CA ASN A 38 -17.44 -93.80 -39.73
C ASN A 38 -17.68 -92.32 -40.06
N ALA A 39 -18.94 -91.86 -40.03
CA ALA A 39 -19.27 -90.47 -40.27
C ALA A 39 -18.73 -89.54 -39.16
N LEU A 40 -18.75 -90.01 -37.91
CA LEU A 40 -18.30 -89.22 -36.76
C LEU A 40 -16.76 -89.14 -36.60
N GLN A 41 -15.98 -89.97 -37.29
CA GLN A 41 -14.53 -90.04 -37.10
C GLN A 41 -13.70 -89.14 -38.03
N PHE A 42 -14.23 -88.59 -39.13
CA PHE A 42 -13.40 -87.96 -40.17
C PHE A 42 -13.91 -86.64 -40.76
N ASP A 43 -14.30 -85.67 -39.93
CA ASP A 43 -14.56 -84.28 -40.37
C ASP A 43 -13.97 -83.21 -39.41
N LEU A 44 -12.83 -82.59 -39.78
CA LEU A 44 -12.30 -81.33 -39.21
C LEU A 44 -10.98 -80.81 -39.84
N GLY A 45 -10.35 -81.55 -40.76
CA GLY A 45 -9.25 -81.08 -41.60
C GLY A 45 -9.53 -81.56 -43.02
N ARG A 46 -9.39 -80.79 -44.07
CA ARG A 46 -8.21 -80.00 -44.42
C ARG A 46 -8.64 -78.72 -45.14
N TYR A 47 -9.51 -77.98 -44.45
CA TYR A 47 -9.90 -76.57 -44.59
C TYR A 47 -8.74 -75.56 -44.74
N ARG A 48 -7.50 -76.00 -45.03
CA ARG A 48 -6.34 -75.13 -45.33
C ARG A 48 -5.89 -75.21 -46.78
N ASN A 49 -6.49 -76.06 -47.61
CA ASN A 49 -6.05 -76.30 -48.99
C ASN A 49 -6.58 -75.31 -50.06
N THR A 50 -7.19 -74.17 -49.73
CA THR A 50 -7.73 -73.26 -50.77
C THR A 50 -7.66 -71.74 -50.53
N GLU A 51 -7.20 -71.19 -49.41
CA GLU A 51 -7.04 -69.72 -49.25
C GLU A 51 -5.83 -69.34 -48.37
N GLY A 52 -4.64 -69.26 -48.98
CA GLY A 52 -3.43 -68.74 -48.34
C GLY A 52 -2.82 -67.63 -49.19
N LEU A 53 -2.21 -66.63 -48.55
CA LEU A 53 -1.59 -65.45 -49.19
C LEU A 53 -0.65 -65.80 -50.37
N GLU A 54 -0.11 -67.02 -50.42
CA GLU A 54 0.65 -67.54 -51.55
C GLU A 54 -0.15 -67.63 -52.86
N ALA A 55 -1.43 -68.00 -52.80
CA ALA A 55 -2.28 -68.02 -53.99
C ALA A 55 -2.53 -66.61 -54.53
N GLN A 56 -2.68 -65.62 -53.64
CA GLN A 56 -2.83 -64.21 -54.02
C GLN A 56 -1.53 -63.64 -54.58
N ALA A 57 -0.38 -63.99 -53.99
CA ALA A 57 0.92 -63.61 -54.51
C ALA A 57 1.19 -64.23 -55.90
N ALA A 58 0.84 -65.50 -56.11
CA ALA A 58 0.97 -66.16 -57.41
C ALA A 58 0.03 -65.56 -58.47
N ALA A 59 -1.22 -65.24 -58.09
CA ALA A 59 -2.17 -64.56 -58.97
C ALA A 59 -1.70 -63.15 -59.36
N TRP A 60 -1.14 -62.39 -58.41
CA TRP A 60 -0.56 -61.07 -58.67
C TRP A 60 0.63 -61.15 -59.63
N VAL A 61 1.50 -62.14 -59.49
CA VAL A 61 2.62 -62.37 -60.42
C VAL A 61 2.12 -62.81 -61.80
N ALA A 62 1.08 -63.64 -61.88
CA ALA A 62 0.47 -64.07 -63.14
C ALA A 62 -0.24 -62.91 -63.88
N ALA A 63 -0.76 -61.93 -63.14
CA ALA A 63 -1.37 -60.72 -63.67
C ALA A 63 -0.36 -59.59 -63.97
N ASP A 64 0.91 -59.94 -64.24
CA ASP A 64 2.01 -58.99 -64.51
C ASP A 64 2.17 -57.90 -63.43
N ARG A 65 1.94 -58.27 -62.17
CA ARG A 65 2.06 -57.39 -60.99
C ARG A 65 1.10 -56.19 -60.99
N ASP A 66 -0.09 -56.36 -61.55
CA ASP A 66 -1.13 -55.33 -61.55
C ASP A 66 -1.44 -54.82 -60.11
N PRO A 67 -1.42 -53.50 -59.86
CA PRO A 67 -1.77 -52.90 -58.56
C PRO A 67 -3.14 -53.28 -58.01
N ASP A 68 -4.12 -53.62 -58.85
CA ASP A 68 -5.50 -53.90 -58.42
C ASP A 68 -5.63 -55.22 -57.61
N TYR A 69 -4.62 -56.09 -57.68
CA TYR A 69 -4.56 -57.34 -56.93
C TYR A 69 -3.89 -57.18 -55.55
N LEU A 70 -3.43 -55.97 -55.18
CA LEU A 70 -2.77 -55.73 -53.90
C LEU A 70 -3.76 -55.61 -52.73
N VAL A 71 -3.35 -56.06 -51.54
CA VAL A 71 -4.15 -55.90 -50.32
C VAL A 71 -4.10 -54.45 -49.85
N SER A 72 -5.25 -53.86 -49.54
CA SER A 72 -5.36 -52.47 -49.06
C SER A 72 -5.55 -52.35 -47.54
N ASP A 73 -5.94 -53.42 -46.84
CA ASP A 73 -6.11 -53.42 -45.38
C ASP A 73 -4.76 -53.53 -44.64
N ARG A 74 -4.44 -52.49 -43.85
CA ARG A 74 -3.23 -52.42 -43.03
C ARG A 74 -3.12 -53.55 -42.00
N LYS A 75 -4.23 -53.99 -41.40
CA LYS A 75 -4.20 -55.06 -40.40
C LYS A 75 -3.89 -56.40 -41.06
N ALA A 76 -4.51 -56.66 -42.21
CA ALA A 76 -4.23 -57.85 -43.01
C ALA A 76 -2.75 -57.90 -43.48
N ILE A 77 -2.18 -56.78 -43.92
CA ILE A 77 -0.75 -56.70 -44.32
C ILE A 77 0.19 -56.93 -43.13
N ALA A 78 -0.12 -56.37 -41.96
CA ALA A 78 0.70 -56.53 -40.75
C ALA A 78 0.65 -57.98 -40.22
N GLN A 79 -0.52 -58.60 -40.28
CA GLN A 79 -0.72 -60.00 -39.88
C GLN A 79 -0.07 -60.96 -40.88
N ALA A 80 -0.19 -60.70 -42.18
CA ALA A 80 0.53 -61.43 -43.22
C ALA A 80 2.06 -61.34 -43.06
N ALA A 81 2.58 -60.17 -42.66
CA ALA A 81 4.01 -60.01 -42.39
C ALA A 81 4.47 -60.74 -41.11
N SER A 82 3.65 -60.77 -40.05
CA SER A 82 3.97 -61.50 -38.82
C SER A 82 3.91 -63.01 -39.00
N ASP A 83 2.89 -63.50 -39.71
CA ASP A 83 2.67 -64.94 -39.92
C ASP A 83 3.78 -65.53 -40.82
N ASN A 84 4.30 -64.75 -41.77
CA ASN A 84 5.42 -65.15 -42.62
C ASN A 84 6.79 -65.07 -41.96
N ALA A 85 6.95 -64.35 -40.85
CA ALA A 85 8.21 -64.32 -40.10
C ALA A 85 8.50 -65.66 -39.39
N ALA A 86 7.52 -66.55 -39.30
CA ALA A 86 7.60 -67.84 -38.62
C ALA A 86 7.88 -69.04 -39.55
N GLY A 87 8.00 -68.86 -40.87
CA GLY A 87 8.28 -69.92 -41.85
C GLY A 87 9.32 -69.51 -42.92
N GLU A 88 9.59 -70.37 -43.91
CA GLU A 88 10.36 -70.03 -45.12
C GLU A 88 9.38 -69.59 -46.24
N PRO A 89 9.08 -68.29 -46.41
CA PRO A 89 8.13 -67.83 -47.42
C PRO A 89 8.74 -67.84 -48.83
N SER A 90 7.89 -68.05 -49.84
CA SER A 90 8.27 -67.87 -51.24
C SER A 90 8.66 -66.41 -51.56
N ALA A 91 9.63 -66.22 -52.46
CA ALA A 91 10.11 -64.88 -52.84
C ALA A 91 9.00 -63.97 -53.40
N GLN A 92 8.02 -64.57 -54.09
CA GLN A 92 6.86 -63.87 -54.66
C GLN A 92 5.93 -63.32 -53.57
N LEU A 93 5.76 -64.04 -52.45
CA LEU A 93 4.94 -63.60 -51.33
C LEU A 93 5.58 -62.41 -50.58
N VAL A 94 6.89 -62.46 -50.39
CA VAL A 94 7.65 -61.34 -49.80
C VAL A 94 7.53 -60.09 -50.67
N GLU A 95 7.62 -60.26 -51.99
CA GLU A 95 7.44 -59.17 -52.97
C GLU A 95 6.02 -58.59 -52.91
N TYR A 96 5.00 -59.45 -52.88
CA TYR A 96 3.59 -59.08 -52.84
C TYR A 96 3.22 -58.26 -51.59
N ILE A 97 3.70 -58.69 -50.41
CA ILE A 97 3.45 -57.98 -49.14
C ILE A 97 4.17 -56.63 -49.13
N ALA A 98 5.41 -56.57 -49.64
CA ALA A 98 6.16 -55.32 -49.75
C ALA A 98 5.55 -54.34 -50.77
N ALA A 99 4.96 -54.84 -51.86
CA ALA A 99 4.23 -54.04 -52.83
C ALA A 99 2.92 -53.49 -52.23
N SER A 100 2.13 -54.34 -51.57
CA SER A 100 0.89 -53.96 -50.88
C SER A 100 1.15 -52.88 -49.81
N ALA A 101 2.17 -53.07 -48.96
CA ALA A 101 2.53 -52.09 -47.92
C ALA A 101 2.94 -50.72 -48.48
N ARG A 102 3.62 -50.69 -49.64
CA ARG A 102 4.02 -49.44 -50.31
C ARG A 102 2.83 -48.72 -50.93
N ALA A 103 1.89 -49.44 -51.53
CA ALA A 103 0.67 -48.88 -52.12
C ALA A 103 -0.20 -48.21 -51.05
N THR A 104 -0.52 -48.91 -49.96
CA THR A 104 -1.35 -48.38 -48.86
C THR A 104 -0.73 -47.14 -48.21
N ARG A 105 0.62 -47.11 -48.08
CA ARG A 105 1.33 -45.96 -47.52
C ARG A 105 1.21 -44.72 -48.42
N ARG A 106 1.29 -44.87 -49.74
CA ARG A 106 1.16 -43.76 -50.69
C ARG A 106 -0.25 -43.17 -50.69
N GLU A 107 -1.29 -43.99 -50.60
CA GLU A 107 -2.68 -43.51 -50.55
C GLU A 107 -3.02 -42.77 -49.26
N TRP A 108 -2.52 -43.27 -48.12
CA TRP A 108 -2.67 -42.59 -46.84
C TRP A 108 -2.06 -41.18 -46.87
N TRP A 109 -0.87 -41.02 -47.45
CA TRP A 109 -0.23 -39.71 -47.61
C TRP A 109 -0.99 -38.79 -48.57
N LYS A 110 -1.58 -39.31 -49.65
CA LYS A 110 -2.43 -38.53 -50.55
C LYS A 110 -3.70 -38.00 -49.86
N ARG A 111 -4.35 -38.79 -48.99
CA ARG A 111 -5.55 -38.38 -48.25
C ARG A 111 -5.26 -37.44 -47.07
N ASN A 112 -4.19 -37.71 -46.31
CA ASN A 112 -3.98 -37.06 -45.00
C ASN A 112 -2.84 -36.05 -44.96
N GLY A 113 -2.04 -35.91 -46.04
CA GLY A 113 -0.89 -35.00 -46.06
C GLY A 113 -1.25 -33.53 -45.81
N ARG A 114 -2.41 -33.08 -46.30
CA ARG A 114 -2.91 -31.72 -46.05
C ARG A 114 -3.29 -31.45 -44.59
N TRP A 115 -3.84 -32.44 -43.90
CA TRP A 115 -4.22 -32.33 -42.49
C TRP A 115 -2.99 -32.36 -41.58
N ALA A 116 -2.00 -33.20 -41.88
CA ALA A 116 -0.73 -33.24 -41.16
C ALA A 116 0.03 -31.90 -41.25
N PHE A 117 0.09 -31.29 -42.44
CA PHE A 117 0.77 -30.01 -42.63
C PHE A 117 0.07 -28.85 -41.88
N ARG A 118 -1.27 -28.84 -41.89
CA ARG A 118 -2.06 -27.84 -41.15
C ARG A 118 -1.89 -27.98 -39.63
N ALA A 119 -1.82 -29.21 -39.12
CA ALA A 119 -1.59 -29.47 -37.70
C ALA A 119 -0.21 -28.97 -37.24
N VAL A 120 0.84 -29.22 -38.02
CA VAL A 120 2.20 -28.74 -37.72
C VAL A 120 2.28 -27.21 -37.77
N ALA A 121 1.67 -26.58 -38.79
CA ALA A 121 1.62 -25.13 -38.89
C ALA A 121 0.87 -24.49 -37.70
N LEU A 122 -0.26 -25.09 -37.27
CA LEU A 122 -1.02 -24.61 -36.12
C LEU A 122 -0.20 -24.71 -34.81
N ILE A 123 0.52 -25.81 -34.60
CA ILE A 123 1.42 -25.97 -33.45
C ILE A 123 2.52 -24.91 -33.47
N GLY A 124 3.09 -24.61 -34.64
CA GLY A 124 4.09 -23.55 -34.80
C GLY A 124 3.54 -22.15 -34.45
N VAL A 125 2.33 -21.82 -34.91
CA VAL A 125 1.68 -20.54 -34.60
C VAL A 125 1.35 -20.43 -33.11
N ILE A 126 0.86 -21.49 -32.49
CA ILE A 126 0.58 -21.51 -31.04
C ILE A 126 1.89 -21.33 -30.24
N ALA A 127 2.98 -21.99 -30.64
CA ALA A 127 4.28 -21.83 -30.00
C ALA A 127 4.85 -20.40 -30.13
N ILE A 128 4.73 -19.79 -31.31
CA ILE A 128 5.14 -18.39 -31.54
C ILE A 128 4.26 -17.42 -30.74
N ALA A 129 2.94 -17.66 -30.67
CA ALA A 129 2.03 -16.85 -29.88
C ALA A 129 2.35 -16.93 -28.38
N LEU A 130 2.64 -18.13 -27.85
CA LEU A 130 3.00 -18.32 -26.44
C LEU A 130 4.37 -17.72 -26.08
N THR A 131 5.37 -17.87 -26.95
CA THR A 131 6.70 -17.28 -26.75
C THR A 131 6.68 -15.76 -26.94
N GLY A 132 5.99 -15.27 -27.95
CA GLY A 132 5.74 -13.85 -28.17
C GLY A 132 4.96 -13.20 -27.01
N TRP A 133 3.93 -13.88 -26.50
CA TRP A 133 3.18 -13.43 -25.32
C TRP A 133 4.07 -13.31 -24.08
N ARG A 134 4.89 -14.34 -23.78
CA ARG A 134 5.86 -14.29 -22.69
C ARG A 134 6.89 -13.17 -22.88
N ALA A 135 7.39 -12.98 -24.09
CA ALA A 135 8.34 -11.89 -24.40
C ALA A 135 7.70 -10.51 -24.20
N VAL A 136 6.45 -10.31 -24.63
CA VAL A 136 5.70 -9.06 -24.42
C VAL A 136 5.43 -8.81 -22.94
N GLN A 137 5.06 -9.83 -22.17
CA GLN A 137 4.91 -9.70 -20.71
C GLN A 137 6.24 -9.35 -20.03
N ASN A 138 7.35 -9.92 -20.51
CA ASN A 138 8.68 -9.59 -20.01
C ASN A 138 9.09 -8.14 -20.32
N LEU A 139 8.80 -7.65 -21.53
CA LEU A 139 9.06 -6.27 -21.92
C LEU A 139 8.19 -5.26 -21.17
N ARG A 140 6.89 -5.55 -20.98
CA ARG A 140 5.99 -4.70 -20.18
C ARG A 140 6.48 -4.56 -18.74
N SER A 141 6.88 -5.67 -18.12
CA SER A 141 7.38 -5.68 -16.73
C SER A 141 8.78 -5.05 -16.55
N ALA A 142 9.63 -5.08 -17.58
CA ALA A 142 10.91 -4.38 -17.57
C ALA A 142 10.73 -2.85 -17.74
N ASN A 143 9.79 -2.43 -18.59
CA ASN A 143 9.44 -1.02 -18.76
C ASN A 143 8.76 -0.42 -17.52
N THR A 144 7.99 -1.20 -16.77
CA THR A 144 7.47 -0.75 -15.46
C THR A 144 8.59 -0.61 -14.43
N LEU A 145 9.59 -1.50 -14.40
CA LEU A 145 10.73 -1.38 -13.48
C LEU A 145 11.55 -0.11 -13.75
N ALA A 146 11.93 0.13 -15.01
CA ALA A 146 12.68 1.32 -15.39
C ALA A 146 11.84 2.61 -15.22
N GLY A 147 10.56 2.58 -15.59
CA GLY A 147 9.65 3.72 -15.44
C GLY A 147 9.31 4.06 -13.99
N THR A 148 9.22 3.06 -13.09
CA THR A 148 9.03 3.31 -11.66
C THR A 148 10.30 3.88 -11.04
N LEU A 149 11.48 3.33 -11.34
CA LEU A 149 12.77 3.84 -10.82
C LEU A 149 13.11 5.25 -11.35
N LEU A 150 12.71 5.58 -12.58
CA LEU A 150 12.84 6.93 -13.15
C LEU A 150 11.81 7.93 -12.60
N ASN A 151 10.72 7.44 -11.97
CA ASN A 151 9.67 8.24 -11.33
C ASN A 151 9.65 8.10 -9.80
N VAL A 152 10.69 7.49 -9.20
CA VAL A 152 11.01 7.70 -7.80
C VAL A 152 11.56 9.11 -7.77
N ASP A 153 10.66 10.03 -7.44
CA ASP A 153 11.02 11.41 -7.16
C ASP A 153 12.11 11.37 -6.08
N ASP A 154 13.25 12.03 -6.27
CA ASP A 154 14.21 12.26 -5.17
C ASP A 154 13.63 13.23 -4.12
N ASN A 155 12.37 13.66 -4.30
CA ASN A 155 11.70 14.63 -3.47
C ASN A 155 11.26 14.04 -2.12
N PRO A 156 11.92 14.39 -1.00
CA PRO A 156 11.59 13.87 0.34
C PRO A 156 10.16 14.24 0.79
N ASP A 157 9.51 15.18 0.12
CA ASP A 157 8.18 15.69 0.45
C ASP A 157 7.05 14.66 0.30
N ARG A 158 7.25 13.55 -0.44
CA ARG A 158 6.24 12.49 -0.64
C ARG A 158 6.81 11.08 -0.43
N ALA A 159 7.47 10.91 0.71
CA ALA A 159 8.05 9.64 1.13
C ALA A 159 7.01 8.50 1.22
N ASP A 160 5.75 8.83 1.56
CA ASP A 160 4.59 7.94 1.53
C ASP A 160 4.40 7.28 0.15
N LEU A 161 4.33 8.09 -0.92
CA LEU A 161 4.13 7.59 -2.28
C LEU A 161 5.36 6.86 -2.81
N GLN A 162 6.56 7.32 -2.47
CA GLN A 162 7.79 6.62 -2.85
C GLN A 162 7.82 5.23 -2.25
N ALA A 163 7.49 5.10 -0.96
CA ALA A 163 7.47 3.82 -0.29
C ALA A 163 6.41 2.87 -0.88
N LEU A 164 5.22 3.38 -1.22
CA LEU A 164 4.19 2.62 -1.92
C LEU A 164 4.61 2.17 -3.31
N LYS A 165 5.24 3.05 -4.10
CA LYS A 165 5.74 2.73 -5.45
C LYS A 165 6.82 1.65 -5.39
N LEU A 166 7.79 1.81 -4.51
CA LEU A 166 8.91 0.88 -4.33
C LEU A 166 8.45 -0.44 -3.71
N GLY A 167 7.58 -0.41 -2.69
CA GLY A 167 6.98 -1.61 -2.12
C GLY A 167 6.17 -2.39 -3.15
N GLY A 168 5.40 -1.70 -3.99
CA GLY A 168 4.63 -2.32 -5.08
C GLY A 168 5.53 -2.95 -6.14
N LEU A 169 6.67 -2.31 -6.44
CA LEU A 169 7.70 -2.83 -7.32
C LEU A 169 8.28 -4.14 -6.78
N ILE A 170 8.62 -4.16 -5.49
CA ILE A 170 9.18 -5.34 -4.79
C ILE A 170 8.17 -6.50 -4.83
N ASP A 171 6.91 -6.25 -4.49
CA ASP A 171 5.85 -7.27 -4.55
C ASP A 171 5.69 -7.81 -5.98
N GLN A 172 5.69 -6.93 -6.98
CA GLN A 172 5.55 -7.33 -8.37
C GLN A 172 6.74 -8.15 -8.88
N GLN A 173 7.99 -7.81 -8.51
CA GLN A 173 9.17 -8.61 -8.89
C GLN A 173 9.15 -9.98 -8.21
N ALA A 174 8.83 -10.02 -6.91
CA ALA A 174 8.72 -11.27 -6.15
C ALA A 174 7.66 -12.20 -6.76
N ALA A 175 6.48 -11.66 -7.13
CA ALA A 175 5.41 -12.40 -7.79
C ALA A 175 5.82 -13.01 -9.13
N ASN A 176 6.73 -12.34 -9.84
CA ASN A 176 7.25 -12.78 -11.13
C ASN A 176 8.48 -13.69 -11.00
N GLY A 177 8.90 -14.04 -9.78
CA GLY A 177 10.10 -14.84 -9.52
C GLY A 177 11.40 -14.13 -9.93
N ARG A 178 11.43 -12.80 -9.87
CA ARG A 178 12.58 -11.97 -10.26
C ARG A 178 13.28 -11.38 -9.04
N ALA A 179 14.59 -11.21 -9.16
CA ALA A 179 15.37 -10.53 -8.14
C ALA A 179 14.97 -9.05 -8.03
N VAL A 180 14.86 -8.57 -6.80
CA VAL A 180 14.65 -7.16 -6.48
C VAL A 180 16.00 -6.45 -6.53
N PRO A 181 16.12 -5.30 -7.21
CA PRO A 181 17.36 -4.52 -7.17
C PRO A 181 17.64 -3.98 -5.75
N ASP A 182 18.88 -4.14 -5.25
CA ASP A 182 19.30 -3.64 -3.92
C ASP A 182 19.04 -2.14 -3.73
N THR A 183 19.13 -1.36 -4.83
CA THR A 183 18.85 0.08 -4.84
C THR A 183 17.39 0.39 -4.53
N ALA A 184 16.45 -0.45 -4.97
CA ALA A 184 15.02 -0.27 -4.69
C ALA A 184 14.69 -0.51 -3.22
N GLN A 185 15.32 -1.52 -2.61
CA GLN A 185 15.16 -1.80 -1.19
C GLN A 185 15.80 -0.72 -0.31
N GLY A 186 17.00 -0.23 -0.67
CA GLY A 186 17.66 0.87 0.03
C GLY A 186 16.85 2.17 -0.03
N ALA A 187 16.37 2.54 -1.21
CA ALA A 187 15.51 3.72 -1.39
C ALA A 187 14.18 3.59 -0.62
N LEU A 188 13.61 2.39 -0.55
CA LEU A 188 12.39 2.14 0.22
C LEU A 188 12.63 2.36 1.72
N LEU A 189 13.72 1.81 2.27
CA LEU A 189 14.05 1.98 3.69
C LEU A 189 14.39 3.44 4.03
N GLN A 190 14.97 4.18 3.09
CA GLN A 190 15.16 5.63 3.21
C GLN A 190 13.81 6.37 3.24
N ALA A 191 12.87 6.04 2.35
CA ALA A 191 11.52 6.61 2.37
C ALA A 191 10.76 6.24 3.67
N MET A 192 10.97 5.03 4.20
CA MET A 192 10.43 4.62 5.51
C MET A 192 11.03 5.42 6.68
N SER A 193 12.19 6.05 6.49
CA SER A 193 12.85 6.86 7.52
C SER A 193 12.47 8.34 7.49
N HIS A 194 11.66 8.76 6.51
CA HIS A 194 11.15 10.13 6.43
C HIS A 194 9.75 10.25 7.07
N PRO A 195 9.38 11.45 7.53
CA PRO A 195 8.03 11.74 7.99
C PRO A 195 7.01 11.50 6.89
N TRP A 196 5.87 10.91 7.23
CA TRP A 196 4.77 10.69 6.28
C TRP A 196 3.58 11.58 6.62
N ASP A 197 2.91 12.09 5.58
CA ASP A 197 1.55 12.58 5.73
C ASP A 197 0.63 11.38 5.98
N LEU A 198 -0.25 11.49 6.97
CA LEU A 198 -1.19 10.43 7.38
C LEU A 198 -2.27 10.18 6.31
N GLY A 199 -2.54 11.19 5.49
CA GLY A 199 -3.27 11.11 4.24
C GLY A 199 -4.09 12.37 3.95
N VAL A 200 -5.13 12.21 3.13
CA VAL A 200 -5.95 13.32 2.62
C VAL A 200 -7.39 13.19 3.11
N LEU A 201 -7.99 14.31 3.53
CA LEU A 201 -9.40 14.43 3.85
C LEU A 201 -10.15 15.25 2.79
N GLY A 202 -11.38 14.80 2.52
CA GLY A 202 -12.36 15.44 1.63
C GLY A 202 -11.81 15.85 0.27
N TYR A 203 -11.49 14.85 -0.56
CA TYR A 203 -11.31 15.09 -1.98
C TYR A 203 -12.69 15.06 -2.66
N THR A 204 -13.11 16.16 -3.28
CA THR A 204 -14.36 16.22 -4.05
C THR A 204 -14.07 16.84 -5.41
N LYS A 205 -14.59 16.23 -6.48
CA LYS A 205 -14.45 16.77 -7.85
C LYS A 205 -15.46 17.87 -8.16
N THR A 206 -16.46 18.06 -7.29
CA THR A 206 -17.72 18.74 -7.62
C THR A 206 -18.14 19.82 -6.63
N ALA A 207 -17.58 19.85 -5.43
CA ALA A 207 -17.78 20.89 -4.41
C ALA A 207 -16.44 21.37 -3.82
N ALA A 208 -16.27 22.68 -3.73
CA ALA A 208 -15.13 23.26 -3.03
C ALA A 208 -15.32 23.06 -1.51
N ILE A 209 -14.43 22.30 -0.88
CA ILE A 209 -14.35 22.29 0.58
C ILE A 209 -13.69 23.59 1.01
N ASN A 210 -14.31 24.28 1.94
CA ASN A 210 -13.85 25.59 2.38
C ASN A 210 -13.02 25.52 3.65
N ALA A 211 -13.24 24.50 4.49
CA ALA A 211 -12.46 24.29 5.71
C ALA A 211 -12.58 22.87 6.27
N PHE A 212 -11.65 22.52 7.16
CA PHE A 212 -11.47 21.26 7.89
C PHE A 212 -11.01 21.55 9.32
N ILE A 213 -11.57 20.85 10.28
CA ILE A 213 -11.20 20.99 11.69
C ILE A 213 -11.09 19.63 12.34
N LEU A 214 -10.07 19.45 13.17
CA LEU A 214 -9.88 18.24 13.98
C LEU A 214 -10.65 18.36 15.30
N GLY A 215 -11.59 17.44 15.54
CA GLY A 215 -12.17 17.18 16.84
C GLY A 215 -11.29 16.27 17.71
N ASN A 216 -11.62 16.19 19.01
CA ASN A 216 -10.83 15.54 20.07
C ASN A 216 -11.55 14.38 20.76
N ASP A 217 -12.81 14.13 20.45
CA ASP A 217 -13.30 12.75 20.58
C ASP A 217 -12.56 11.96 19.50
N PRO A 218 -11.98 10.78 19.81
CA PRO A 218 -11.07 10.14 18.89
C PRO A 218 -11.87 9.93 17.63
N THR A 219 -11.29 10.31 16.49
CA THR A 219 -11.80 10.00 15.17
C THR A 219 -12.69 10.99 14.42
N VAL A 220 -12.94 12.27 14.80
CA VAL A 220 -13.77 13.13 13.91
C VAL A 220 -13.05 14.36 13.36
N ALA A 221 -12.96 14.47 12.03
CA ALA A 221 -12.77 15.74 11.32
C ALA A 221 -14.09 16.28 10.80
N ILE A 222 -14.22 17.59 10.72
CA ILE A 222 -15.44 18.27 10.24
C ILE A 222 -15.05 19.12 9.04
N SER A 223 -15.85 19.07 7.98
CA SER A 223 -15.67 19.94 6.80
C SER A 223 -16.95 20.69 6.45
N ALA A 224 -16.81 21.89 5.89
CA ALA A 224 -17.90 22.60 5.20
C ALA A 224 -17.62 22.75 3.71
N ASP A 225 -18.69 22.68 2.90
CA ASP A 225 -18.60 22.77 1.45
C ASP A 225 -19.41 23.93 0.84
N GLY A 226 -19.09 24.23 -0.42
CA GLY A 226 -19.77 25.24 -1.23
C GLY A 226 -21.24 24.94 -1.51
N GLU A 227 -21.73 23.73 -1.22
CA GLU A 227 -23.14 23.38 -1.36
C GLU A 227 -23.95 23.76 -0.11
N GLY A 228 -23.33 24.18 1.00
CA GLY A 228 -24.07 24.52 2.22
C GLY A 228 -24.12 23.40 3.25
N THR A 229 -23.19 22.45 3.17
CA THR A 229 -23.22 21.18 3.91
C THR A 229 -22.11 21.10 4.94
N LEU A 230 -22.39 20.46 6.08
CA LEU A 230 -21.36 19.95 7.00
C LEU A 230 -21.20 18.45 6.83
N ALA A 231 -19.96 17.98 6.75
CA ALA A 231 -19.63 16.56 6.78
C ALA A 231 -18.72 16.24 7.97
N GLU A 232 -18.96 15.09 8.58
CA GLU A 232 -18.14 14.50 9.64
C GLU A 232 -17.38 13.31 9.07
N TRP A 233 -16.12 13.17 9.46
CA TRP A 233 -15.16 12.23 8.89
C TRP A 233 -14.48 11.44 9.98
N SER A 234 -14.46 10.12 9.86
CA SER A 234 -13.65 9.25 10.70
C SER A 234 -12.16 9.46 10.42
N LEU A 235 -11.35 9.94 11.36
CA LEU A 235 -9.89 10.05 11.22
C LEU A 235 -9.19 8.68 11.23
N ASP A 236 -9.85 7.65 11.75
CA ASP A 236 -9.30 6.28 11.80
C ASP A 236 -9.48 5.53 10.48
N THR A 237 -10.54 5.83 9.74
CA THR A 237 -10.86 5.14 8.49
C THR A 237 -10.79 6.04 7.26
N GLY A 238 -10.71 7.36 7.44
CA GLY A 238 -10.89 8.36 6.38
C GLY A 238 -12.31 8.40 5.80
N ALA A 239 -13.25 7.63 6.35
CA ALA A 239 -14.61 7.55 5.83
C ALA A 239 -15.50 8.69 6.33
N MET A 240 -16.35 9.22 5.45
CA MET A 240 -17.39 10.16 5.85
C MET A 240 -18.46 9.43 6.67
N THR A 241 -18.71 9.87 7.90
CA THR A 241 -19.68 9.26 8.83
C THR A 241 -21.04 9.94 8.78
N SER A 242 -21.08 11.22 8.40
CA SER A 242 -22.29 12.05 8.36
C SER A 242 -22.14 13.16 7.32
N ARG A 243 -23.23 13.51 6.63
CA ARG A 243 -23.31 14.65 5.71
C ARG A 243 -24.67 15.32 5.88
N ARG A 244 -24.69 16.61 6.20
CA ARG A 244 -25.92 17.36 6.52
C ARG A 244 -25.96 18.73 5.87
N GLN A 245 -26.98 18.95 5.05
CA GLN A 245 -27.32 20.27 4.51
C GLN A 245 -27.85 21.16 5.64
N ILE A 246 -27.18 22.28 5.93
CA ILE A 246 -27.60 23.21 6.99
C ILE A 246 -27.81 24.64 6.48
N SER A 247 -27.31 24.95 5.29
CA SER A 247 -27.46 26.24 4.62
C SER A 247 -27.92 26.03 3.18
N GLN A 248 -28.48 27.06 2.54
CA GLN A 248 -28.75 27.07 1.09
C GLN A 248 -27.71 27.91 0.32
N SER A 249 -26.77 28.51 1.05
CA SER A 249 -25.67 29.33 0.55
C SER A 249 -24.35 28.61 0.84
N PRO A 250 -23.28 28.85 0.03
CA PRO A 250 -21.96 28.30 0.27
C PRO A 250 -21.53 28.49 1.72
N LEU A 251 -21.11 27.39 2.36
CA LEU A 251 -20.79 27.35 3.77
C LEU A 251 -19.27 27.29 3.93
N TYR A 252 -18.78 28.11 4.85
CA TYR A 252 -17.41 28.09 5.29
C TYR A 252 -17.41 27.65 6.76
N LEU A 253 -16.56 26.68 7.08
CA LEU A 253 -16.35 26.23 8.45
C LEU A 253 -15.29 27.14 9.05
N ALA A 254 -15.59 27.76 10.18
CA ALA A 254 -14.65 28.67 10.81
C ALA A 254 -13.98 28.03 12.02
N ASP A 255 -14.76 27.35 12.86
CA ASP A 255 -14.20 26.65 14.01
C ASP A 255 -15.11 25.49 14.47
N ALA A 256 -14.60 24.56 15.28
CA ALA A 256 -15.39 23.53 15.94
C ALA A 256 -14.87 23.27 17.35
N THR A 257 -15.79 22.93 18.26
CA THR A 257 -15.41 22.63 19.63
C THR A 257 -14.52 21.41 19.70
N PRO A 258 -13.54 21.40 20.62
CA PRO A 258 -12.71 20.26 20.93
C PRO A 258 -13.44 18.93 20.99
N ASN A 259 -14.56 18.84 21.68
CA ASN A 259 -15.29 17.58 21.83
C ASN A 259 -16.09 17.17 20.58
N GLY A 260 -15.91 17.84 19.44
CA GLY A 260 -16.63 17.56 18.20
C GLY A 260 -18.14 17.80 18.29
N ARG A 261 -18.64 18.47 19.34
CA ARG A 261 -20.09 18.59 19.56
C ARG A 261 -20.71 19.71 18.74
N PHE A 262 -20.04 20.85 18.65
CA PHE A 262 -20.53 22.03 17.96
C PHE A 262 -19.58 22.47 16.85
N ALA A 263 -20.14 22.89 15.72
CA ALA A 263 -19.44 23.55 14.64
C ALA A 263 -19.94 24.99 14.50
N ALA A 264 -19.02 25.93 14.36
CA ALA A 264 -19.31 27.31 14.06
C ALA A 264 -19.00 27.60 12.60
N THR A 265 -20.00 28.10 11.90
CA THR A 265 -19.99 28.25 10.44
C THR A 265 -20.38 29.67 10.05
N PHE A 266 -19.97 30.08 8.86
CA PHE A 266 -20.47 31.27 8.21
C PHE A 266 -20.85 30.96 6.77
N ALA A 267 -21.96 31.51 6.31
CA ALA A 267 -22.45 31.36 4.96
C ALA A 267 -22.12 32.59 4.12
N ALA A 268 -22.05 32.43 2.80
CA ALA A 268 -21.80 33.53 1.86
C ALA A 268 -22.87 34.65 1.91
N ASP A 269 -24.04 34.38 2.48
CA ASP A 269 -25.10 35.38 2.75
C ASP A 269 -24.91 36.14 4.08
N ASN A 270 -23.76 35.97 4.74
CA ASN A 270 -23.39 36.52 6.04
C ASN A 270 -24.20 35.98 7.23
N THR A 271 -24.84 34.82 7.08
CA THR A 271 -25.43 34.07 8.20
C THR A 271 -24.33 33.33 8.94
N ILE A 272 -24.26 33.54 10.25
CA ILE A 272 -23.43 32.75 11.17
C ILE A 272 -24.28 31.65 11.76
N GLY A 273 -23.75 30.42 11.80
CA GLY A 273 -24.42 29.26 12.38
C GLY A 273 -23.59 28.65 13.51
N VAL A 274 -24.25 28.26 14.60
CA VAL A 274 -23.71 27.32 15.59
C VAL A 274 -24.56 26.07 15.55
N THR A 275 -23.97 24.99 15.06
CA THR A 275 -24.65 23.72 14.80
C THR A 275 -24.19 22.67 15.79
N GLU A 276 -25.12 22.03 16.49
CA GLU A 276 -24.84 20.81 17.25
C GLU A 276 -24.79 19.62 16.26
N LEU A 277 -23.64 18.95 16.14
CA LEU A 277 -23.40 17.95 15.10
C LEU A 277 -24.25 16.69 15.29
N SER A 278 -24.48 16.25 16.53
CA SER A 278 -25.31 15.07 16.80
C SER A 278 -26.78 15.26 16.38
N SER A 279 -27.38 16.42 16.70
CA SER A 279 -28.80 16.70 16.46
C SER A 279 -29.06 17.41 15.12
N GLY A 280 -28.08 18.12 14.58
CA GLY A 280 -28.23 19.02 13.42
C GLY A 280 -28.89 20.34 13.74
N THR A 281 -29.22 20.59 15.01
CA THR A 281 -29.86 21.82 15.43
C THR A 281 -28.89 22.98 15.23
N THR A 282 -29.28 23.94 14.40
CA THR A 282 -28.49 25.13 14.10
C THR A 282 -29.17 26.36 14.67
N ILE A 283 -28.43 27.16 15.42
CA ILE A 283 -28.84 28.51 15.82
C ILE A 283 -28.09 29.49 14.92
N THR A 284 -28.80 30.47 14.38
CA THR A 284 -28.22 31.45 13.47
C THR A 284 -28.23 32.87 14.03
N ALA A 285 -27.32 33.69 13.51
CA ALA A 285 -27.31 35.14 13.66
C ALA A 285 -26.82 35.78 12.36
N SER A 286 -27.12 37.06 12.16
CA SER A 286 -26.60 37.83 11.02
C SER A 286 -25.43 38.70 11.46
N SER A 287 -24.42 38.83 10.59
CA SER A 287 -23.30 39.76 10.76
C SER A 287 -23.05 40.56 9.48
N SER A 288 -22.33 41.67 9.58
CA SER A 288 -21.80 42.39 8.42
C SER A 288 -20.43 41.79 8.03
N LYS A 289 -20.44 40.84 7.09
CA LYS A 289 -19.26 40.30 6.40
C LYS A 289 -18.08 39.92 7.34
N PRO A 290 -18.13 38.75 7.99
CA PRO A 290 -17.05 38.31 8.87
C PRO A 290 -15.75 38.06 8.07
N ALA A 291 -14.63 38.50 8.63
CA ALA A 291 -13.28 38.19 8.15
C ALA A 291 -12.74 36.91 8.83
N GLY A 292 -13.14 36.67 10.09
CA GLY A 292 -12.88 35.42 10.77
C GLY A 292 -13.83 35.17 11.94
N LEU A 293 -13.86 33.93 12.40
CA LEU A 293 -14.79 33.44 13.42
C LEU A 293 -14.14 32.30 14.21
N GLN A 294 -14.44 32.22 15.51
CA GLN A 294 -13.97 31.16 16.41
C GLN A 294 -15.02 30.78 17.45
N ILE A 295 -14.96 29.53 17.94
CA ILE A 295 -15.86 29.04 19.00
C ILE A 295 -15.07 28.71 20.26
N SER A 296 -15.61 29.11 21.40
CA SER A 296 -15.11 28.68 22.71
C SER A 296 -15.18 27.15 22.85
N GLN A 297 -14.31 26.55 23.66
CA GLN A 297 -14.26 25.10 23.79
C GLN A 297 -15.55 24.48 24.37
N SER A 298 -16.32 25.25 25.15
CA SER A 298 -17.64 24.85 25.66
C SER A 298 -18.72 24.78 24.58
N GLY A 299 -18.54 25.50 23.46
CA GLY A 299 -19.51 25.63 22.38
C GLY A 299 -20.61 26.67 22.60
N ASN A 300 -20.57 27.41 23.72
CA ASN A 300 -21.66 28.32 24.08
C ASN A 300 -21.44 29.77 23.61
N THR A 301 -20.19 30.12 23.34
CA THR A 301 -19.77 31.45 22.90
C THR A 301 -18.99 31.36 21.58
N VAL A 302 -19.31 32.25 20.65
CA VAL A 302 -18.61 32.46 19.39
C VAL A 302 -18.11 33.90 19.34
N ALA A 303 -16.92 34.13 18.78
CA ALA A 303 -16.45 35.47 18.47
C ALA A 303 -16.23 35.62 16.97
N ILE A 304 -16.51 36.82 16.49
CA ILE A 304 -16.35 37.22 15.09
C ILE A 304 -15.58 38.51 15.03
N TYR A 305 -14.80 38.67 13.97
CA TYR A 305 -14.26 39.96 13.59
C TYR A 305 -14.55 40.23 12.11
N ASP A 306 -14.67 41.50 11.76
CA ASP A 306 -14.94 41.96 10.40
C ASP A 306 -13.74 42.72 9.81
N ASP A 307 -13.82 43.05 8.51
CA ASP A 307 -12.80 43.81 7.79
C ASP A 307 -12.54 45.21 8.39
N SER A 308 -13.39 45.69 9.30
CA SER A 308 -13.20 46.97 10.01
C SER A 308 -12.46 46.82 11.34
N GLY A 309 -12.02 45.61 11.68
CA GLY A 309 -11.35 45.30 12.95
C GLY A 309 -12.31 45.28 14.15
N SER A 310 -13.62 45.23 13.92
CA SER A 310 -14.63 45.20 14.98
C SER A 310 -14.84 43.76 15.47
N ILE A 311 -14.56 43.51 16.74
CA ILE A 311 -14.76 42.19 17.36
C ILE A 311 -16.13 42.16 18.06
N THR A 312 -16.94 41.17 17.74
CA THR A 312 -18.26 40.92 18.36
C THR A 312 -18.31 39.51 18.91
N VAL A 313 -18.85 39.36 20.12
CA VAL A 313 -19.08 38.08 20.76
C VAL A 313 -20.57 37.74 20.72
N LEU A 314 -20.86 36.51 20.34
CA LEU A 314 -22.18 35.92 20.19
C LEU A 314 -22.33 34.81 21.22
N THR A 315 -23.20 35.00 22.22
CA THR A 315 -23.44 34.00 23.26
C THR A 315 -24.80 33.36 23.10
N ARG A 316 -24.87 32.03 23.21
CA ARG A 316 -26.14 31.29 23.21
C ARG A 316 -26.89 31.56 24.51
N SER A 317 -28.12 32.05 24.38
CA SER A 317 -29.01 32.25 25.54
C SER A 317 -29.80 30.97 25.82
N ALA A 318 -29.90 30.57 27.09
CA ALA A 318 -30.72 29.43 27.50
C ALA A 318 -32.22 29.64 27.23
N ASN A 319 -32.66 30.90 27.07
CA ASN A 319 -34.07 31.28 26.98
C ASN A 319 -34.46 31.84 25.60
N ALA A 320 -33.55 31.91 24.64
CA ALA A 320 -33.83 32.43 23.30
C ALA A 320 -33.27 31.50 22.21
N ASN A 321 -34.04 31.30 21.14
CA ASN A 321 -33.60 30.62 19.93
C ASN A 321 -32.69 31.53 19.08
N GLY A 322 -31.62 32.06 19.66
CA GLY A 322 -30.74 33.02 18.99
C GLY A 322 -29.44 33.27 19.74
N LEU A 323 -28.47 33.84 19.02
CA LEU A 323 -27.21 34.29 19.59
C LEU A 323 -27.33 35.78 19.95
N ALA A 324 -26.96 36.14 21.19
CA ALA A 324 -26.98 37.53 21.64
C ALA A 324 -25.64 38.20 21.31
N PRO A 325 -25.61 39.24 20.43
CA PRO A 325 -24.38 39.95 20.09
C PRO A 325 -23.99 40.96 21.16
N ARG A 326 -22.68 41.02 21.45
CA ARG A 326 -22.04 42.04 22.26
C ARG A 326 -20.74 42.48 21.59
N LYS A 327 -20.66 43.77 21.24
CA LYS A 327 -19.42 44.35 20.71
C LYS A 327 -18.35 44.41 21.81
N VAL A 328 -17.15 43.93 21.51
CA VAL A 328 -15.98 43.93 22.40
C VAL A 328 -15.22 45.24 22.20
N GLY A 329 -14.86 45.54 20.95
CA GLY A 329 -14.08 46.72 20.59
C GLY A 329 -13.92 46.85 19.07
N THR A 330 -13.28 47.93 18.64
CA THR A 330 -12.81 48.12 17.26
C THR A 330 -11.33 48.44 17.35
N TYR A 331 -10.54 47.68 16.59
CA TYR A 331 -9.08 47.72 16.59
C TYR A 331 -8.58 48.03 15.18
N GLU A 332 -7.32 48.45 15.04
CA GLU A 332 -6.73 48.77 13.73
C GLU A 332 -6.55 47.50 12.89
N GLU A 333 -6.13 46.41 13.54
CA GLU A 333 -5.92 45.12 12.90
C GLU A 333 -6.19 43.98 13.90
N VAL A 334 -6.73 42.87 13.40
CA VAL A 334 -6.93 41.63 14.15
C VAL A 334 -6.09 40.57 13.45
N PHE A 335 -5.02 40.11 14.10
CA PHE A 335 -4.12 39.11 13.52
C PHE A 335 -4.67 37.70 13.69
N ASP A 336 -5.12 37.39 14.91
CA ASP A 336 -5.59 36.05 15.25
C ASP A 336 -6.68 36.12 16.31
N ILE A 337 -7.52 35.10 16.29
CA ILE A 337 -8.52 34.84 17.31
C ILE A 337 -8.54 33.33 17.53
N GLN A 338 -8.59 32.91 18.79
CA GLN A 338 -8.47 31.50 19.14
C GLN A 338 -9.44 31.15 20.27
N GLY A 339 -10.19 30.06 20.08
CA GLY A 339 -11.00 29.45 21.13
C GLY A 339 -10.14 28.85 22.25
N GLY A 340 -10.37 29.29 23.49
CA GLY A 340 -9.65 28.82 24.67
C GLY A 340 -10.52 28.04 25.66
N ALA A 341 -9.89 27.57 26.74
CA ALA A 341 -10.54 26.71 27.73
C ALA A 341 -11.85 27.30 28.29
N GLY A 342 -12.87 26.45 28.39
CA GLY A 342 -14.20 26.87 28.84
C GLY A 342 -14.86 27.84 27.84
N GLU A 343 -15.19 29.04 28.32
CA GLU A 343 -15.82 30.13 27.54
C GLU A 343 -14.80 31.15 27.00
N ALA A 344 -13.51 30.98 27.28
CA ALA A 344 -12.50 31.96 26.89
C ALA A 344 -12.34 32.00 25.37
N ILE A 345 -12.25 33.20 24.82
CA ILE A 345 -11.81 33.43 23.45
C ILE A 345 -10.78 34.54 23.51
N TRP A 346 -9.62 34.29 22.91
CA TRP A 346 -8.51 35.22 22.89
C TRP A 346 -8.39 35.85 21.51
N ALA A 347 -8.14 37.14 21.46
CA ALA A 347 -7.87 37.86 20.23
C ALA A 347 -6.54 38.60 20.34
N VAL A 348 -5.69 38.46 19.32
CA VAL A 348 -4.44 39.21 19.15
C VAL A 348 -4.72 40.34 18.18
N VAL A 349 -4.57 41.57 18.67
CA VAL A 349 -4.96 42.77 17.93
C VAL A 349 -3.88 43.84 17.99
N LYS A 350 -3.84 44.70 16.97
CA LYS A 350 -3.04 45.93 16.94
C LYS A 350 -3.95 47.11 17.24
N ASP A 351 -3.51 47.97 18.15
CA ASP A 351 -4.20 49.21 18.46
C ASP A 351 -3.20 50.27 18.92
N ASN A 352 -3.17 51.43 18.25
CA ASN A 352 -2.24 52.52 18.54
C ASN A 352 -0.77 52.06 18.56
N ASP A 353 -0.37 51.24 17.58
CA ASP A 353 0.96 50.61 17.47
C ASP A 353 1.36 49.65 18.62
N ASP A 354 0.47 49.39 19.57
CA ASP A 354 0.65 48.36 20.58
C ASP A 354 0.03 47.04 20.12
N LEU A 355 0.71 45.93 20.43
CA LEU A 355 0.11 44.59 20.33
C LEU A 355 -0.62 44.29 21.63
N LEU A 356 -1.90 43.95 21.52
CA LEU A 356 -2.77 43.60 22.63
C LEU A 356 -3.26 42.17 22.51
N VAL A 357 -3.43 41.52 23.66
CA VAL A 357 -4.23 40.30 23.77
C VAL A 357 -5.47 40.61 24.59
N VAL A 358 -6.63 40.38 23.99
CA VAL A 358 -7.93 40.64 24.59
C VAL A 358 -8.64 39.32 24.81
N ASN A 359 -9.10 39.10 26.04
CA ASN A 359 -10.07 38.07 26.33
C ASN A 359 -11.45 38.58 25.90
N ALA A 360 -11.92 38.17 24.72
CA ALA A 360 -13.15 38.68 24.10
C ALA A 360 -14.39 38.41 24.97
N THR A 361 -14.39 37.34 25.76
CA THR A 361 -15.50 36.96 26.65
C THR A 361 -15.63 37.90 27.84
N SER A 362 -14.52 38.23 28.51
CA SER A 362 -14.51 39.16 29.65
C SER A 362 -14.33 40.63 29.27
N ASN A 363 -13.91 40.90 28.02
CA ASN A 363 -13.45 42.21 27.54
C ASN A 363 -12.21 42.74 28.30
N ALA A 364 -11.39 41.85 28.86
CA ALA A 364 -10.17 42.21 29.57
C ALA A 364 -8.96 42.18 28.63
N VAL A 365 -8.13 43.22 28.68
CA VAL A 365 -6.80 43.22 28.05
C VAL A 365 -5.85 42.49 29.00
N VAL A 366 -5.35 41.33 28.58
CA VAL A 366 -4.48 40.47 29.41
C VAL A 366 -3.00 40.61 29.07
N HIS A 367 -2.69 41.18 27.91
CA HIS A 367 -1.33 41.52 27.51
C HIS A 367 -1.34 42.81 26.71
N ARG A 368 -0.30 43.62 26.94
CA ARG A 368 0.02 44.81 26.17
C ARG A 368 1.52 44.88 26.05
N SER A 369 2.01 44.98 24.83
CA SER A 369 3.42 45.21 24.55
C SER A 369 3.57 46.22 23.43
N ALA A 370 4.46 47.19 23.62
CA ALA A 370 4.93 48.00 22.50
C ALA A 370 5.70 47.10 21.53
N LEU A 371 5.47 47.30 20.23
CA LEU A 371 6.24 46.63 19.18
C LEU A 371 7.70 47.10 19.27
N SER A 372 8.58 46.29 19.86
CA SER A 372 9.96 46.68 20.10
C SER A 372 10.73 46.83 18.79
N GLY A 373 11.25 48.03 18.51
CA GLY A 373 12.19 48.29 17.41
C GLY A 373 11.60 48.91 16.14
N GLY A 374 10.31 49.23 16.09
CA GLY A 374 9.67 49.81 14.89
C GLY A 374 9.53 48.85 13.71
N ALA A 375 9.71 47.54 13.94
CA ALA A 375 9.38 46.50 12.97
C ALA A 375 7.86 46.30 12.97
N ASP A 376 7.25 46.39 11.79
CA ASP A 376 5.84 46.06 11.62
C ASP A 376 5.63 44.55 11.84
N VAL A 377 4.44 44.19 12.30
CA VAL A 377 4.04 42.79 12.50
C VAL A 377 3.47 42.29 11.19
N ARG A 378 3.99 41.15 10.68
CA ARG A 378 3.42 40.50 9.50
C ARG A 378 2.27 39.59 9.84
N ASP A 379 2.39 38.89 10.96
CA ASP A 379 1.39 37.97 11.47
C ASP A 379 1.67 37.69 12.95
N ALA A 380 0.63 37.40 13.73
CA ALA A 380 0.75 37.06 15.14
C ALA A 380 -0.33 36.05 15.54
N ALA A 381 0.03 35.09 16.38
CA ALA A 381 -0.87 34.02 16.81
C ALA A 381 -0.80 33.80 18.33
N ILE A 382 -1.88 33.26 18.90
CA ILE A 382 -1.98 32.91 20.31
C ILE A 382 -2.34 31.44 20.51
N SER A 383 -1.78 30.83 21.55
CA SER A 383 -2.08 29.44 21.88
C SER A 383 -3.51 29.27 22.40
N PRO A 384 -4.16 28.11 22.22
CA PRO A 384 -5.50 27.86 22.76
C PRO A 384 -5.63 28.08 24.28
N SER A 385 -4.60 27.78 25.06
CA SER A 385 -4.54 28.10 26.49
C SER A 385 -4.59 29.60 26.79
N GLY A 386 -4.17 30.46 25.84
CA GLY A 386 -3.99 31.88 26.06
C GLY A 386 -2.74 32.22 26.87
N GLU A 387 -1.74 31.33 26.86
CA GLU A 387 -0.50 31.49 27.64
C GLU A 387 0.71 31.86 26.78
N LEU A 388 0.72 31.48 25.50
CA LEU A 388 1.86 31.69 24.59
C LEU A 388 1.46 32.53 23.37
N LEU A 389 2.38 33.40 22.96
CA LEU A 389 2.28 34.24 21.78
C LEU A 389 3.42 33.96 20.82
N ALA A 390 3.11 33.96 19.53
CA ALA A 390 4.08 33.95 18.44
C ALA A 390 3.84 35.13 17.50
N LEU A 391 4.92 35.69 16.97
CA LEU A 391 4.92 36.88 16.12
C LEU A 391 5.96 36.70 15.03
N VAL A 392 5.61 37.04 13.79
CA VAL A 392 6.58 37.20 12.70
C VAL A 392 6.79 38.68 12.42
N GLY A 393 8.00 39.15 12.66
CA GLY A 393 8.39 40.54 12.43
C GLY A 393 8.76 40.81 10.97
N ASP A 394 8.72 42.09 10.59
CA ASP A 394 9.21 42.60 9.31
C ASP A 394 10.70 42.32 9.03
N ASP A 395 11.47 42.10 10.09
CA ASP A 395 12.85 41.66 10.04
C ASP A 395 13.01 40.25 9.45
N GLY A 396 11.93 39.47 9.38
CA GLY A 396 11.95 38.07 8.98
C GLY A 396 12.41 37.16 10.12
N GLN A 397 12.16 37.55 11.36
CA GLN A 397 12.45 36.76 12.56
C GLN A 397 11.16 36.30 13.25
N LEU A 398 11.22 35.10 13.83
CA LEU A 398 10.19 34.60 14.74
C LEU A 398 10.47 35.09 16.17
N TRP A 399 9.45 35.70 16.77
CA TRP A 399 9.45 36.20 18.15
C TRP A 399 8.39 35.47 18.97
N THR A 400 8.66 35.29 20.26
CA THR A 400 7.72 34.62 21.17
C THR A 400 7.65 35.33 22.51
N ALA A 401 6.50 35.24 23.18
CA ALA A 401 6.30 35.76 24.52
C ALA A 401 5.31 34.88 25.29
N PRO A 402 5.47 34.71 26.60
CA PRO A 402 4.33 34.36 27.44
C PRO A 402 3.37 35.55 27.52
N VAL A 403 2.07 35.28 27.60
CA VAL A 403 1.05 36.31 27.83
C VAL A 403 1.32 36.99 29.18
N GLY A 404 1.26 38.33 29.19
CA GLY A 404 1.75 39.18 30.29
C GLY A 404 3.28 39.40 30.37
N GLY A 405 4.09 38.73 29.53
CA GLY A 405 5.54 38.88 29.45
C GLY A 405 6.03 39.89 28.41
N SER A 406 7.26 39.71 27.92
CA SER A 406 7.84 40.51 26.84
C SER A 406 8.30 39.60 25.70
N PHE A 407 8.19 40.09 24.47
CA PHE A 407 8.68 39.37 23.30
C PHE A 407 10.20 39.23 23.30
N ALA A 408 10.66 38.03 23.00
CA ALA A 408 12.06 37.70 22.79
C ALA A 408 12.26 37.14 21.37
N PRO A 409 13.35 37.50 20.69
CA PRO A 409 13.68 36.94 19.40
C PRO A 409 14.14 35.50 19.59
N THR A 410 13.59 34.56 18.80
CA THR A 410 13.99 33.14 18.88
C THR A 410 15.32 32.85 18.18
N GLY A 411 15.82 33.79 17.36
CA GLY A 411 16.95 33.55 16.47
C GLY A 411 16.60 32.77 15.20
N LEU A 412 15.35 32.32 15.06
CA LEU A 412 14.91 31.50 13.93
C LEU A 412 14.35 32.37 12.80
N PRO A 413 14.75 32.12 11.54
CA PRO A 413 14.24 32.88 10.40
C PRO A 413 12.78 32.51 10.11
N ALA A 414 11.98 33.52 9.82
CA ALA A 414 10.61 33.39 9.35
C ALA A 414 10.45 34.14 8.03
N SER A 415 9.67 33.59 7.10
CA SER A 415 9.39 34.27 5.84
C SER A 415 8.60 35.55 6.11
N ARG A 416 8.93 36.65 5.43
CA ARG A 416 8.16 37.90 5.49
C ARG A 416 6.82 37.81 4.76
N THR A 417 6.62 36.76 3.97
CA THR A 417 5.37 36.49 3.23
C THR A 417 4.58 35.37 3.90
N VAL A 418 4.36 35.50 5.20
CA VAL A 418 3.51 34.56 5.96
C VAL A 418 2.10 34.56 5.36
N LYS A 419 1.56 33.36 5.20
CA LYS A 419 0.17 33.14 4.77
C LYS A 419 -0.71 32.63 5.88
N SER A 420 -0.13 31.88 6.82
CA SER A 420 -0.81 31.40 8.01
C SER A 420 0.24 31.17 9.10
N LEU A 421 -0.09 31.58 10.32
CA LEU A 421 0.67 31.37 11.54
C LEU A 421 -0.25 30.73 12.59
N ALA A 422 0.24 29.72 13.29
CA ALA A 422 -0.43 29.16 14.46
C ALA A 422 0.61 28.76 15.51
N ILE A 423 0.20 28.74 16.78
CA ILE A 423 1.01 28.23 17.89
C ILE A 423 0.14 27.33 18.77
N ASP A 424 0.71 26.23 19.25
CA ASP A 424 0.03 25.36 20.21
C ASP A 424 0.54 25.54 21.65
N ASP A 425 -0.13 24.86 22.58
CA ASP A 425 0.18 24.91 24.01
C ASP A 425 1.51 24.23 24.38
N ARG A 426 2.17 23.55 23.44
CA ARG A 426 3.52 22.99 23.63
C ARG A 426 4.62 23.92 23.14
N GLY A 427 4.27 25.10 22.63
CA GLY A 427 5.23 26.03 22.05
C GLY A 427 5.77 25.54 20.72
N ARG A 428 4.94 24.87 19.90
CA ARG A 428 5.29 24.59 18.50
C ARG A 428 4.60 25.62 17.62
N VAL A 429 5.37 26.28 16.77
CA VAL A 429 4.90 27.32 15.86
C VAL A 429 4.79 26.77 14.46
N LEU A 430 3.59 26.81 13.89
CA LEU A 430 3.29 26.40 12.53
C LEU A 430 3.28 27.64 11.64
N ILE A 431 4.06 27.60 10.55
CA ILE A 431 4.19 28.72 9.61
C ILE A 431 3.99 28.18 8.21
N SER A 432 3.16 28.86 7.43
CA SER A 432 3.00 28.63 6.01
C SER A 432 3.44 29.86 5.24
N SER A 433 4.30 29.68 4.24
CA SER A 433 4.66 30.76 3.32
C SER A 433 4.92 30.22 1.91
N PRO A 434 4.70 31.02 0.85
CA PRO A 434 4.98 30.60 -0.53
C PRO A 434 6.43 30.21 -0.79
N ALA A 435 7.38 30.73 0.00
CA ALA A 435 8.81 30.48 -0.19
C ALA A 435 9.29 29.18 0.49
N ALA A 436 8.83 28.90 1.71
CA ALA A 436 9.29 27.76 2.50
C ALA A 436 8.33 26.56 2.45
N GLY A 437 7.06 26.81 2.14
CA GLY A 437 5.96 25.87 2.35
C GLY A 437 5.51 25.80 3.81
N PRO A 438 4.59 24.87 4.12
CA PRO A 438 4.17 24.58 5.49
C PRO A 438 5.30 23.94 6.32
N GLN A 439 5.55 24.49 7.50
CA GLN A 439 6.59 24.03 8.42
C GLN A 439 6.15 24.18 9.87
N VAL A 440 6.69 23.33 10.73
CA VAL A 440 6.54 23.41 12.18
C VAL A 440 7.91 23.67 12.81
N THR A 441 7.94 24.60 13.75
CA THR A 441 9.12 24.94 14.54
C THR A 441 8.86 24.61 15.99
N ASP A 442 9.62 23.66 16.52
CA ASP A 442 9.60 23.30 17.93
C ASP A 442 10.53 24.25 18.70
N LEU A 443 9.96 25.10 19.55
CA LEU A 443 10.73 26.09 20.31
C LEU A 443 11.55 25.46 21.45
N THR A 444 11.15 24.29 21.94
CA THR A 444 11.88 23.56 23.00
C THR A 444 13.18 22.98 22.43
N ALA A 445 13.10 22.39 21.24
CA ALA A 445 14.25 21.84 20.53
C ALA A 445 15.04 22.89 19.74
N GLY A 446 14.40 23.97 19.32
CA GLY A 446 14.95 24.96 18.38
C GLY A 446 15.10 24.41 16.97
N THR A 447 14.17 23.55 16.54
CA THR A 447 14.26 22.82 15.26
C THR A 447 13.05 23.08 14.39
N THR A 448 13.27 23.18 13.09
CA THR A 448 12.20 23.36 12.10
C THR A 448 12.13 22.16 11.18
N ALA A 449 10.92 21.68 10.93
CA ALA A 449 10.64 20.56 10.03
C ALA A 449 9.48 20.92 9.09
N ARG A 450 9.53 20.39 7.87
CA ARG A 450 8.42 20.50 6.92
C ARG A 450 7.30 19.54 7.33
N ILE A 451 6.06 20.00 7.19
CA ILE A 451 4.83 19.23 7.43
C ILE A 451 3.90 19.40 6.25
N CYS A 452 2.93 18.51 6.04
CA CYS A 452 1.93 18.65 4.97
C CYS A 452 2.55 18.87 3.60
N ALA A 453 3.63 18.15 3.32
CA ALA A 453 4.52 18.41 2.21
C ALA A 453 3.87 18.10 0.85
N ALA A 454 2.71 17.45 0.85
CA ALA A 454 1.84 17.32 -0.31
C ALA A 454 1.26 18.65 -0.85
N VAL A 455 1.30 19.74 -0.09
CA VAL A 455 0.81 21.07 -0.51
C VAL A 455 1.90 22.14 -0.38
N SER A 456 1.89 23.11 -1.30
CA SER A 456 2.91 24.15 -1.34
C SER A 456 2.66 25.31 -0.38
N VAL A 457 1.40 25.63 -0.09
CA VAL A 457 1.00 26.71 0.81
C VAL A 457 -0.28 26.29 1.51
N VAL A 458 -0.29 26.42 2.83
CA VAL A 458 -1.47 26.23 3.69
C VAL A 458 -2.09 27.58 4.02
N GLU A 459 -3.42 27.64 3.94
CA GLU A 459 -4.23 28.81 4.26
C GLU A 459 -4.64 28.82 5.74
N VAL A 460 -4.91 27.64 6.30
CA VAL A 460 -5.31 27.47 7.70
C VAL A 460 -4.68 26.19 8.26
N PHE A 461 -4.11 26.28 9.45
CA PHE A 461 -3.73 25.12 10.26
C PHE A 461 -4.81 24.84 11.30
N SER A 462 -5.15 23.57 11.49
CA SER A 462 -5.98 23.12 12.61
C SER A 462 -5.22 22.02 13.37
N VAL A 463 -4.74 22.35 14.57
CA VAL A 463 -3.99 21.41 15.42
C VAL A 463 -4.97 20.66 16.30
N SER A 464 -4.79 19.35 16.46
CA SER A 464 -5.58 18.56 17.41
C SER A 464 -5.29 19.00 18.85
N SER A 465 -6.24 18.89 19.79
CA SER A 465 -5.99 19.34 21.18
C SER A 465 -4.93 18.52 21.90
N ASP A 466 -4.78 17.25 21.55
CA ASP A 466 -3.69 16.43 22.07
C ASP A 466 -2.34 16.87 21.47
N GLY A 467 -2.35 17.77 20.48
CA GLY A 467 -1.24 18.26 19.68
C GLY A 467 -0.45 17.17 18.98
N THR A 468 -1.02 16.00 18.72
CA THR A 468 -0.27 14.97 17.99
C THR A 468 -0.40 15.15 16.47
N ARG A 469 -1.45 15.83 15.99
CA ARG A 469 -1.77 15.94 14.56
C ARG A 469 -2.06 17.37 14.16
N VAL A 470 -1.90 17.64 12.87
CA VAL A 470 -2.32 18.89 12.25
C VAL A 470 -3.06 18.61 10.94
N ALA A 471 -4.16 19.32 10.73
CA ALA A 471 -4.80 19.46 9.43
C ALA A 471 -4.29 20.73 8.74
N CYS A 472 -3.85 20.55 7.51
CA CYS A 472 -3.32 21.59 6.64
C CYS A 472 -4.25 21.79 5.46
N LEU A 473 -4.87 22.96 5.42
CA LEU A 473 -5.89 23.26 4.44
C LEU A 473 -5.32 24.08 3.31
N SER A 474 -5.53 23.63 2.09
CA SER A 474 -5.09 24.33 0.89
C SER A 474 -6.09 24.09 -0.24
N ARG A 475 -6.74 25.15 -0.73
CA ARG A 475 -7.61 25.12 -1.93
C ARG A 475 -8.62 23.96 -1.93
N GLY A 476 -9.25 23.72 -0.78
CA GLY A 476 -10.25 22.68 -0.59
C GLY A 476 -9.76 21.24 -0.52
N VAL A 477 -8.47 21.05 -0.25
CA VAL A 477 -7.90 19.77 0.17
C VAL A 477 -7.37 19.91 1.59
N GLY A 478 -7.71 18.97 2.46
CA GLY A 478 -7.13 18.84 3.80
C GLY A 478 -6.07 17.75 3.81
N ILE A 479 -4.83 18.09 4.14
CA ILE A 479 -3.75 17.12 4.38
C ILE A 479 -3.59 16.95 5.89
N ILE A 480 -3.50 15.71 6.36
CA ILE A 480 -3.25 15.43 7.77
C ILE A 480 -1.81 14.95 7.94
N SER A 481 -1.06 15.56 8.86
CA SER A 481 0.30 15.15 9.21
C SER A 481 0.42 14.82 10.70
N ASP A 482 1.30 13.87 11.02
CA ASP A 482 1.68 13.53 12.40
C ASP A 482 2.82 14.46 12.85
N LEU A 483 2.55 15.28 13.87
CA LEU A 483 3.56 16.18 14.44
C LEU A 483 4.57 15.43 15.31
N THR A 484 4.24 14.23 15.79
CA THR A 484 5.09 13.47 16.73
C THR A 484 6.35 12.90 16.09
N GLU A 485 6.36 12.71 14.76
CA GLU A 485 7.55 12.25 14.02
C GLU A 485 8.57 13.37 13.77
N VAL A 486 8.15 14.63 13.89
CA VAL A 486 8.96 15.82 13.52
C VAL A 486 9.18 16.82 14.65
N THR A 487 8.54 16.61 15.81
CA THR A 487 8.67 17.47 16.99
C THR A 487 8.91 16.65 18.25
N THR A 488 9.31 17.33 19.33
CA THR A 488 9.51 16.69 20.62
C THR A 488 8.19 16.16 21.17
N THR A 489 8.27 15.02 21.85
CA THR A 489 7.10 14.34 22.39
C THR A 489 7.35 13.86 23.82
N PRO A 490 6.36 13.97 24.72
CA PRO A 490 6.51 13.44 26.07
C PRO A 490 6.79 11.95 26.06
N LYS A 491 7.78 11.52 26.85
CA LYS A 491 8.15 10.11 26.94
C LYS A 491 7.01 9.24 27.51
N PRO A 492 6.72 8.06 26.93
CA PRO A 492 5.76 7.15 27.51
C PRO A 492 6.25 6.58 28.86
N THR A 493 5.31 6.40 29.80
CA THR A 493 5.60 6.03 31.19
C THR A 493 6.34 4.71 31.34
N ASN A 494 6.08 3.74 30.45
CA ASN A 494 6.63 2.37 30.51
C ASN A 494 7.76 2.11 29.50
N LEU A 495 8.40 3.16 28.97
CA LEU A 495 9.48 3.00 28.00
C LEU A 495 10.71 2.34 28.64
N GLN A 496 11.14 1.21 28.09
CA GLN A 496 12.44 0.60 28.42
C GLN A 496 13.55 1.36 27.68
N VAL A 497 14.42 2.01 28.44
CA VAL A 497 15.45 2.90 27.90
C VAL A 497 16.84 2.33 28.17
N THR A 498 17.68 2.37 27.16
CA THR A 498 19.11 2.08 27.26
C THR A 498 19.91 3.38 27.16
N THR A 499 20.78 3.60 28.13
CA THR A 499 21.72 4.75 28.20
C THR A 499 23.19 4.31 28.16
N SER A 500 23.44 3.01 28.03
CA SER A 500 24.76 2.41 28.13
C SER A 500 25.46 2.28 26.77
N ARG A 501 26.80 2.19 26.82
CA ARG A 501 27.64 1.80 25.68
C ARG A 501 27.64 0.30 25.40
N SER A 502 26.78 -0.46 26.07
CA SER A 502 26.61 -1.89 25.84
C SER A 502 25.20 -2.33 26.18
N ALA A 503 24.61 -3.17 25.32
CA ALA A 503 23.35 -3.84 25.58
C ALA A 503 23.52 -5.34 25.32
N ALA A 504 22.80 -6.18 26.08
CA ALA A 504 22.82 -7.63 25.90
C ALA A 504 21.44 -8.23 26.17
N LEU A 505 21.07 -9.20 25.36
CA LEU A 505 19.83 -9.97 25.47
C LEU A 505 20.08 -11.41 25.02
N GLY A 506 20.00 -12.36 25.96
CA GLY A 506 20.25 -13.77 25.66
C GLY A 506 21.64 -14.00 25.06
N SER A 507 21.68 -14.51 23.83
CA SER A 507 22.92 -14.75 23.06
C SER A 507 23.30 -13.61 22.11
N SER A 508 22.62 -12.47 22.21
CA SER A 508 22.91 -11.25 21.43
C SER A 508 23.48 -10.17 22.33
N SER A 509 24.53 -9.46 21.89
CA SER A 509 25.06 -8.30 22.57
C SER A 509 25.68 -7.30 21.59
N ILE A 510 25.63 -6.02 21.94
CA ILE A 510 26.28 -4.94 21.22
C ILE A 510 27.05 -4.10 22.21
N ARG A 511 28.28 -3.72 21.86
CA ARG A 511 29.14 -2.89 22.71
C ARG A 511 29.95 -1.91 21.88
N LEU A 512 29.98 -0.67 22.33
CA LEU A 512 30.99 0.30 21.93
C LEU A 512 32.31 -0.04 22.64
N GLY A 513 33.28 -0.53 21.89
CA GLY A 513 34.61 -0.82 22.41
C GLY A 513 35.45 0.44 22.63
N ASP A 514 36.37 0.37 23.58
CA ASP A 514 37.36 1.43 23.81
C ASP A 514 38.37 1.53 22.64
N ASP A 515 38.40 0.52 21.77
CA ASP A 515 39.11 0.48 20.50
C ASP A 515 38.43 1.32 19.40
N GLY A 516 37.29 1.95 19.71
CA GLY A 516 36.52 2.76 18.75
C GLY A 516 35.68 1.91 17.79
N MET A 517 35.61 0.59 17.99
CA MET A 517 34.84 -0.33 17.17
C MET A 517 33.50 -0.67 17.84
N ILE A 518 32.49 -0.99 17.03
CA ILE A 518 31.25 -1.56 17.53
C ILE A 518 31.35 -3.08 17.44
N HIS A 519 31.39 -3.73 18.60
CA HIS A 519 31.41 -5.19 18.72
C HIS A 519 29.98 -5.69 18.81
N LEU A 520 29.62 -6.60 17.92
CA LEU A 520 28.31 -7.22 17.85
C LEU A 520 28.46 -8.74 17.98
N VAL A 521 27.68 -9.33 18.87
CA VAL A 521 27.48 -10.76 18.96
C VAL A 521 26.02 -11.04 18.71
N HIS A 522 25.70 -11.96 17.80
CA HIS A 522 24.35 -12.44 17.57
C HIS A 522 24.40 -13.96 17.42
N LYS A 523 23.89 -14.69 18.42
CA LYS A 523 23.97 -16.15 18.50
C LYS A 523 25.43 -16.62 18.49
N SER A 524 25.85 -17.36 17.45
CA SER A 524 27.22 -17.85 17.30
C SER A 524 28.12 -16.92 16.49
N ILE A 525 27.60 -15.78 16.02
CA ILE A 525 28.29 -14.88 15.10
C ILE A 525 28.81 -13.68 15.86
N THR A 526 30.08 -13.34 15.63
CA THR A 526 30.73 -12.15 16.20
C THR A 526 31.23 -11.28 15.05
N ALA A 527 30.95 -9.98 15.12
CA ALA A 527 31.36 -8.98 14.14
C ALA A 527 31.92 -7.74 14.86
N ALA A 528 32.93 -7.11 14.26
CA ALA A 528 33.44 -5.82 14.69
C ALA A 528 33.28 -4.82 13.53
N MET A 529 32.58 -3.73 13.78
CA MET A 529 32.25 -2.72 12.77
C MET A 529 33.02 -1.44 13.05
N ASN A 530 33.68 -0.92 12.02
CA ASN A 530 34.30 0.39 12.09
C ASN A 530 33.22 1.48 11.86
N PRO A 531 32.97 2.38 12.81
CA PRO A 531 31.94 3.40 12.67
C PRO A 531 32.14 4.35 11.47
N THR A 532 33.38 4.54 11.04
CA THR A 532 33.72 5.41 9.91
C THR A 532 33.69 4.70 8.56
N SER A 533 33.41 3.39 8.53
CA SER A 533 33.31 2.67 7.27
C SER A 533 32.04 3.08 6.52
N THR A 534 32.15 3.19 5.20
CA THR A 534 31.03 3.38 4.27
C THR A 534 30.52 2.05 3.69
N SER A 535 31.23 0.95 3.96
CA SER A 535 30.82 -0.40 3.60
C SER A 535 30.89 -1.31 4.82
N VAL A 536 29.80 -2.03 5.09
CA VAL A 536 29.92 -3.29 5.82
C VAL A 536 30.20 -4.32 4.75
N GLY A 537 31.42 -4.85 4.73
CA GLY A 537 31.61 -6.14 4.10
C GLY A 537 30.76 -7.13 4.88
N ALA A 538 29.59 -7.49 4.37
CA ALA A 538 29.00 -8.77 4.72
C ALA A 538 30.12 -9.81 4.57
N PRO A 539 30.27 -10.78 5.49
CA PRO A 539 31.39 -11.72 5.47
C PRO A 539 31.67 -12.33 4.09
N TRP A 540 30.66 -12.41 3.20
CA TRP A 540 30.72 -13.03 1.88
C TRP A 540 30.49 -12.08 0.68
N GLY A 541 30.71 -10.77 0.83
CA GLY A 541 30.77 -9.85 -0.32
C GLY A 541 29.43 -9.34 -0.87
N ALA A 542 28.33 -9.49 -0.13
CA ALA A 542 27.09 -8.78 -0.41
C ALA A 542 27.24 -7.29 -0.05
N SER A 543 26.97 -6.38 -0.99
CA SER A 543 26.87 -4.96 -0.71
C SER A 543 25.60 -4.69 0.09
N LEU A 544 25.71 -3.92 1.18
CA LEU A 544 24.55 -3.32 1.81
C LEU A 544 23.78 -2.46 0.79
N PRO A 545 22.45 -2.33 0.94
CA PRO A 545 21.68 -1.34 0.19
C PRO A 545 22.38 0.01 0.34
N TRP A 546 22.72 0.65 -0.78
CA TRP A 546 23.46 1.91 -0.79
C TRP A 546 22.64 2.99 -0.09
N ILE A 547 23.11 3.43 1.08
CA ILE A 547 22.65 4.64 1.76
C ILE A 547 23.86 5.60 1.79
N PRO A 548 23.74 6.86 1.35
CA PRO A 548 24.85 7.80 1.36
C PRO A 548 25.49 7.92 2.76
N GLY A 549 26.83 7.91 2.79
CA GLY A 549 27.62 8.16 4.00
C GLY A 549 28.16 6.90 4.70
N THR A 550 28.59 7.07 5.95
CA THR A 550 29.04 5.98 6.82
C THR A 550 27.86 5.14 7.29
N ILE A 551 28.13 3.93 7.78
CA ILE A 551 27.11 2.97 8.24
C ILE A 551 26.21 3.56 9.33
N PHE A 552 26.78 4.36 10.24
CA PHE A 552 26.05 4.98 11.36
C PHE A 552 25.74 6.46 11.14
N GLY A 553 26.05 6.99 9.96
CA GLY A 553 25.97 8.42 9.66
C GLY A 553 27.03 9.25 10.35
N GLU A 554 26.78 10.55 10.40
CA GLU A 554 27.72 11.53 10.95
C GLU A 554 27.87 11.43 12.47
N GLY A 555 29.02 11.85 12.98
CA GLY A 555 29.33 11.86 14.41
C GLY A 555 29.88 10.53 14.94
N THR A 556 30.28 10.55 16.20
CA THR A 556 30.79 9.36 16.90
C THR A 556 29.66 8.65 17.63
N PRO A 557 29.58 7.31 17.60
CA PRO A 557 28.60 6.57 18.39
C PRO A 557 28.68 6.90 19.89
N THR A 558 27.53 7.19 20.50
CA THR A 558 27.40 7.57 21.91
C THR A 558 26.68 6.52 22.73
N VAL A 559 25.61 5.94 22.17
CA VAL A 559 24.72 4.96 22.84
C VAL A 559 24.36 3.83 21.87
N VAL A 560 24.18 2.63 22.41
CA VAL A 560 23.75 1.44 21.65
C VAL A 560 22.62 0.74 22.39
N ALA A 561 21.68 0.17 21.65
CA ALA A 561 20.54 -0.54 22.22
C ALA A 561 20.18 -1.78 21.38
N ILE A 562 19.55 -2.76 22.03
CA ILE A 562 19.02 -3.99 21.41
C ILE A 562 17.52 -4.01 21.65
N ASN A 563 16.74 -4.35 20.62
CA ASN A 563 15.30 -4.48 20.73
C ASN A 563 14.89 -5.74 21.53
N ALA A 564 13.61 -5.87 21.89
CA ALA A 564 13.15 -6.92 22.79
C ALA A 564 13.29 -8.36 22.25
N ASP A 565 13.39 -8.55 20.93
CA ASP A 565 13.57 -9.87 20.30
C ASP A 565 15.04 -10.19 19.96
N GLY A 566 15.95 -9.23 20.12
CA GLY A 566 17.38 -9.38 19.85
C GLY A 566 17.76 -9.47 18.38
N SER A 567 16.83 -9.21 17.47
CA SER A 567 17.03 -9.24 16.01
C SER A 567 17.45 -7.89 15.42
N THR A 568 17.30 -6.79 16.18
CA THR A 568 17.60 -5.45 15.70
C THR A 568 18.38 -4.67 16.76
N VAL A 569 19.38 -3.91 16.30
CA VAL A 569 20.17 -2.99 17.13
C VAL A 569 19.97 -1.56 16.67
N ALA A 570 20.07 -0.60 17.58
CA ALA A 570 20.10 0.81 17.27
C ALA A 570 21.38 1.44 17.82
N VAL A 571 21.95 2.36 17.04
CA VAL A 571 23.16 3.11 17.39
C VAL A 571 22.88 4.59 17.22
N GLY A 572 23.04 5.35 18.30
CA GLY A 572 22.94 6.80 18.32
C GLY A 572 24.31 7.45 18.27
N THR A 573 24.42 8.62 17.63
CA THR A 573 25.67 9.36 17.48
C THR A 573 25.63 10.74 18.12
N SER A 574 26.83 11.33 18.28
CA SER A 574 27.02 12.70 18.77
C SER A 574 26.49 13.78 17.82
N ALA A 575 26.28 13.47 16.54
CA ALA A 575 25.68 14.40 15.58
C ALA A 575 24.15 14.28 15.53
N GLY A 576 23.56 13.42 16.36
CA GLY A 576 22.13 13.19 16.39
C GLY A 576 21.62 12.31 15.28
N VAL A 577 22.43 11.37 14.79
CA VAL A 577 21.96 10.32 13.88
C VAL A 577 21.66 9.08 14.71
N VAL A 578 20.51 8.46 14.48
CA VAL A 578 20.19 7.14 15.00
C VAL A 578 20.00 6.19 13.84
N THR A 579 20.75 5.10 13.81
CA THR A 579 20.65 4.06 12.78
C THR A 579 20.17 2.76 13.39
N GLU A 580 19.06 2.23 12.88
CA GLU A 580 18.54 0.90 13.20
C GLU A 580 19.09 -0.13 12.20
N ILE A 581 19.57 -1.26 12.71
CA ILE A 581 20.26 -2.30 11.94
C ILE A 581 19.67 -3.65 12.32
N ASP A 582 19.14 -4.33 11.31
CA ASP A 582 18.64 -5.69 11.42
C ASP A 582 19.77 -6.71 11.31
N LEU A 583 19.67 -7.77 12.11
CA LEU A 583 20.64 -8.84 12.23
C LEU A 583 20.05 -10.13 11.64
N TYR A 584 20.72 -10.68 10.63
CA TYR A 584 20.31 -11.93 10.02
C TYR A 584 20.88 -13.13 10.79
N PRO A 585 20.16 -14.27 10.81
CA PRO A 585 20.67 -15.51 11.40
C PRO A 585 22.02 -15.97 10.81
N GLU A 586 22.24 -15.70 9.52
CA GLU A 586 23.45 -16.01 8.76
C GLU A 586 24.62 -15.02 8.94
N GLY A 587 24.45 -13.98 9.78
CA GLY A 587 25.52 -13.02 10.08
C GLY A 587 25.63 -11.86 9.10
N LEU A 588 24.65 -11.72 8.21
CA LEU A 588 24.43 -10.50 7.45
C LEU A 588 23.79 -9.45 8.35
N ILE A 589 23.93 -8.18 7.97
CA ILE A 589 23.20 -7.08 8.57
C ILE A 589 22.56 -6.24 7.48
N ALA A 590 21.50 -5.50 7.80
CA ALA A 590 20.89 -4.52 6.91
C ALA A 590 20.46 -3.29 7.70
N ILE A 591 20.62 -2.10 7.13
CA ILE A 591 20.10 -0.87 7.75
C ILE A 591 18.58 -0.89 7.59
N ALA A 592 17.85 -0.85 8.69
CA ALA A 592 16.39 -0.88 8.72
C ALA A 592 15.77 0.53 8.71
N GLY A 593 16.49 1.52 9.26
CA GLY A 593 16.06 2.91 9.27
C GLY A 593 17.13 3.84 9.80
N ARG A 594 16.98 5.14 9.49
CA ARG A 594 17.88 6.18 9.97
C ARG A 594 17.15 7.49 10.22
N TRP A 595 17.22 7.99 11.45
CA TRP A 595 16.56 9.22 11.87
C TRP A 595 17.57 10.25 12.37
N ARG A 596 17.17 11.53 12.33
CA ARG A 596 17.98 12.65 12.81
C ARG A 596 17.21 13.53 13.80
N PRO A 597 17.05 13.14 15.08
CA PRO A 597 16.40 13.98 16.07
C PRO A 597 17.23 15.25 16.34
N ALA A 598 16.71 16.40 15.93
CA ALA A 598 17.24 17.74 16.23
C ALA A 598 18.70 18.07 15.86
N ASN A 599 19.42 17.20 15.12
CA ASN A 599 20.87 17.32 14.91
C ASN A 599 21.66 17.48 16.23
N ARG A 600 21.22 16.82 17.31
CA ARG A 600 21.85 16.87 18.65
C ARG A 600 22.23 15.49 19.14
N ALA A 601 23.30 15.40 19.93
CA ALA A 601 23.84 14.14 20.43
C ALA A 601 22.77 13.26 21.10
N VAL A 602 22.68 12.00 20.68
CA VAL A 602 21.72 11.05 21.24
C VAL A 602 22.28 10.45 22.53
N THR A 603 21.54 10.56 23.63
CA THR A 603 21.94 10.11 24.97
C THR A 603 21.28 8.81 25.39
N ALA A 604 20.08 8.55 24.87
CA ALA A 604 19.30 7.37 25.23
C ALA A 604 18.46 6.87 24.05
N ILE A 605 18.25 5.56 23.99
CA ILE A 605 17.41 4.90 22.98
C ILE A 605 16.51 3.86 23.67
N GLY A 606 15.25 3.78 23.27
CA GLY A 606 14.33 2.74 23.71
C GLY A 606 13.33 2.37 22.62
N TRP A 607 12.80 1.14 22.67
CA TRP A 607 11.66 0.75 21.84
C TRP A 607 10.40 0.74 22.69
N HIS A 608 9.30 1.21 22.10
CA HIS A 608 7.96 1.06 22.65
C HIS A 608 7.18 0.12 21.72
N GLY A 609 6.94 -1.11 22.19
CA GLY A 609 6.46 -2.18 21.31
C GLY A 609 7.48 -2.51 20.20
N ASP A 610 6.97 -2.93 19.03
CA ASP A 610 7.79 -3.40 17.91
C ASP A 610 7.88 -2.40 16.73
N ASN A 611 7.24 -1.24 16.85
CA ASN A 611 7.05 -0.29 15.74
C ASN A 611 7.40 1.16 16.10
N GLU A 612 7.84 1.44 17.33
CA GLU A 612 8.21 2.78 17.74
C GLU A 612 9.60 2.80 18.37
N LEU A 613 10.46 3.68 17.86
CA LEU A 613 11.77 3.98 18.39
C LEU A 613 11.73 5.36 19.07
N TRP A 614 12.24 5.42 20.29
CA TRP A 614 12.29 6.62 21.11
C TRP A 614 13.73 7.01 21.37
N MET A 615 14.04 8.30 21.22
CA MET A 615 15.40 8.83 21.27
C MET A 615 15.44 10.08 22.14
N GLU A 616 16.44 10.18 23.01
CA GLU A 616 16.69 11.37 23.83
C GLU A 616 17.88 12.15 23.27
N THR A 617 17.76 13.47 23.12
CA THR A 617 18.83 14.36 22.60
C THR A 617 19.28 15.47 23.55
N GLY A 618 18.78 15.43 24.78
CA GLY A 618 19.04 16.37 25.86
C GLY A 618 18.21 15.95 27.08
N THR A 619 18.44 16.57 28.23
CA THR A 619 17.73 16.21 29.47
C THR A 619 16.22 16.31 29.27
N ASP A 620 15.55 15.16 29.25
CA ASP A 620 14.09 15.03 29.08
C ASP A 620 13.54 15.57 27.74
N VAL A 621 14.39 15.63 26.70
CA VAL A 621 13.99 16.01 25.33
C VAL A 621 13.90 14.76 24.46
N TRP A 622 12.68 14.29 24.24
CA TRP A 622 12.39 13.01 23.60
C TRP A 622 11.79 13.16 22.20
N TRP A 623 12.13 12.21 21.34
CA TRP A 623 11.70 12.12 19.94
C TRP A 623 11.16 10.73 19.67
N ARG A 624 10.07 10.66 18.90
CA ARG A 624 9.47 9.42 18.41
C ARG A 624 9.80 9.26 16.94
N ALA A 625 10.15 8.03 16.55
CA ALA A 625 10.33 7.63 15.18
C ALA A 625 9.64 6.29 14.91
N PRO A 626 9.10 6.07 13.71
CA PRO A 626 8.57 4.76 13.32
C PRO A 626 9.74 3.77 13.16
N SER A 627 9.74 2.70 13.96
CA SER A 627 10.73 1.62 13.86
C SER A 627 10.37 0.66 12.73
N CYS A 628 11.39 0.23 11.99
CA CYS A 628 11.29 -0.82 10.98
C CYS A 628 12.06 -2.07 11.41
N ALA A 629 12.09 -2.38 12.72
CA ALA A 629 12.76 -3.56 13.24
C ALA A 629 12.31 -4.84 12.51
N GLY A 630 13.25 -5.54 11.88
CA GLY A 630 13.04 -6.75 11.09
C GLY A 630 12.56 -6.53 9.65
N CYS A 631 12.45 -5.29 9.17
CA CYS A 631 12.06 -4.98 7.79
C CYS A 631 13.10 -5.43 6.76
N GLY A 632 14.38 -5.41 7.10
CA GLY A 632 15.44 -5.92 6.24
C GLY A 632 15.32 -7.43 6.05
N VAL A 633 14.99 -8.15 7.13
CA VAL A 633 14.94 -9.62 7.16
C VAL A 633 13.67 -10.18 6.53
N SER A 634 12.53 -9.50 6.68
CA SER A 634 11.23 -9.99 6.21
C SER A 634 10.48 -8.96 5.37
N THR A 635 10.33 -9.26 4.08
CA THR A 635 9.49 -8.45 3.17
C THR A 635 8.05 -8.38 3.65
N GLN A 636 7.53 -9.42 4.30
CA GLN A 636 6.18 -9.41 4.87
C GLN A 636 6.06 -8.41 6.03
N ARG A 637 7.09 -8.33 6.89
CA ARG A 637 7.14 -7.36 8.01
C ARG A 637 7.28 -5.94 7.46
N LEU A 638 8.12 -5.74 6.45
CA LEU A 638 8.24 -4.45 5.73
C LEU A 638 6.91 -4.01 5.14
N PHE A 639 6.18 -4.88 4.44
CA PHE A 639 4.88 -4.55 3.86
C PHE A 639 3.82 -4.28 4.93
N GLN A 640 3.88 -4.97 6.05
CA GLN A 640 3.04 -4.65 7.20
C GLN A 640 3.36 -3.25 7.75
N ARG A 641 4.64 -2.89 7.90
CA ARG A 641 5.03 -1.55 8.37
C ARG A 641 4.61 -0.44 7.42
N ILE A 642 4.63 -0.67 6.11
CA ILE A 642 4.09 0.28 5.12
C ILE A 642 2.58 0.48 5.35
N ARG A 643 1.82 -0.59 5.62
CA ARG A 643 0.38 -0.49 5.93
C ARG A 643 0.13 0.19 7.26
N ASP A 644 0.89 -0.13 8.31
CA ASP A 644 0.71 0.42 9.66
C ASP A 644 0.87 1.97 9.69
N ARG A 645 1.67 2.52 8.76
CA ARG A 645 1.87 3.98 8.62
C ARG A 645 0.79 4.67 7.78
N GLN A 646 -0.06 3.92 7.08
CA GLN A 646 -1.17 4.45 6.31
C GLN A 646 -2.41 4.48 7.19
N TRP A 647 -2.92 5.66 7.49
CA TRP A 647 -4.16 5.81 8.27
C TRP A 647 -5.35 6.16 7.40
N MET A 648 -5.16 6.99 6.38
CA MET A 648 -6.25 7.48 5.55
C MET A 648 -6.15 6.99 4.11
N CYS A 649 -7.20 7.29 3.37
CA CYS A 649 -7.35 6.99 1.96
C CYS A 649 -6.46 7.86 1.06
N TYR A 650 -6.37 7.46 -0.21
CA TYR A 650 -5.73 8.26 -1.26
C TYR A 650 -6.78 8.76 -2.25
N PRO A 651 -6.66 9.99 -2.78
CA PRO A 651 -7.49 10.45 -3.90
C PRO A 651 -7.42 9.46 -5.06
N ALA A 652 -8.54 9.22 -5.75
CA ALA A 652 -8.62 8.24 -6.83
C ALA A 652 -7.50 8.41 -7.86
N ASP A 653 -7.23 9.65 -8.28
CA ASP A 653 -6.20 9.95 -9.29
C ASP A 653 -4.77 9.61 -8.79
N THR A 654 -4.52 9.64 -7.48
CA THR A 654 -3.25 9.19 -6.87
C THR A 654 -3.25 7.67 -6.65
N ARG A 655 -4.38 7.08 -6.26
CA ARG A 655 -4.53 5.63 -6.06
C ARG A 655 -4.39 4.85 -7.36
N ASP A 656 -4.91 5.39 -8.45
CA ASP A 656 -5.01 4.73 -9.76
C ASP A 656 -3.66 4.65 -10.50
N ILE A 657 -2.63 5.36 -10.03
CA ILE A 657 -1.26 5.18 -10.53
C ILE A 657 -0.72 3.77 -10.19
N PHE A 658 -1.27 3.13 -9.15
CA PHE A 658 -0.83 1.82 -8.68
C PHE A 658 -1.59 0.68 -9.37
N THR A 659 -0.92 -0.46 -9.55
CA THR A 659 -1.56 -1.66 -10.09
C THR A 659 -2.58 -2.25 -9.10
N ASP A 660 -3.56 -3.01 -9.59
CA ASP A 660 -4.55 -3.68 -8.72
C ASP A 660 -3.89 -4.56 -7.65
N ARG A 661 -2.76 -5.20 -8.01
CA ARG A 661 -1.98 -6.00 -7.07
C ARG A 661 -1.39 -5.13 -5.96
N THR A 662 -0.71 -4.05 -6.30
CA THR A 662 -0.13 -3.12 -5.32
C THR A 662 -1.20 -2.56 -4.38
N ARG A 663 -2.36 -2.19 -4.94
CA ARG A 663 -3.51 -1.72 -4.16
C ARG A 663 -4.00 -2.78 -3.18
N SER A 664 -4.11 -4.04 -3.60
CA SER A 664 -4.47 -5.15 -2.71
C SER A 664 -3.40 -5.44 -1.65
N THR A 665 -2.12 -5.33 -1.99
CA THR A 665 -1.00 -5.64 -1.08
C THR A 665 -0.92 -4.64 0.08
N PHE A 666 -1.17 -3.36 -0.20
CA PHE A 666 -1.12 -2.28 0.80
C PHE A 666 -2.49 -1.79 1.25
N ASP A 667 -3.56 -2.45 0.84
CA ASP A 667 -4.94 -2.11 1.25
C ASP A 667 -5.31 -0.65 0.90
N LEU A 668 -4.93 -0.22 -0.31
CA LEU A 668 -5.14 1.15 -0.78
C LEU A 668 -6.60 1.37 -1.21
N HIS A 669 -7.31 2.15 -0.41
CA HIS A 669 -8.70 2.51 -0.67
C HIS A 669 -8.83 3.95 -1.21
N PRO A 670 -9.79 4.19 -2.12
CA PRO A 670 -10.11 5.54 -2.55
C PRO A 670 -10.73 6.34 -1.40
N CYS A 671 -10.45 7.64 -1.35
CA CYS A 671 -11.18 8.53 -0.46
C CYS A 671 -12.66 8.58 -0.82
N ALA A 672 -13.52 8.58 0.20
CA ALA A 672 -14.95 8.76 0.00
C ALA A 672 -15.20 10.14 -0.64
N ASP A 673 -15.82 10.15 -1.82
CA ASP A 673 -16.35 11.40 -2.39
C ASP A 673 -17.58 11.79 -1.57
N PRO A 674 -17.63 13.00 -0.97
CA PRO A 674 -18.78 13.44 -0.16
C PRO A 674 -20.11 13.36 -0.90
N ILE A 675 -20.11 13.41 -2.23
CA ILE A 675 -21.31 13.46 -3.06
C ILE A 675 -21.73 12.06 -3.52
N GLU A 676 -20.79 11.19 -3.91
CA GLU A 676 -21.12 9.84 -4.39
C GLU A 676 -21.51 8.86 -3.27
N ALA A 677 -21.02 9.05 -2.04
CA ALA A 677 -21.33 8.14 -0.92
C ALA A 677 -22.81 8.18 -0.45
N THR A 678 -23.64 9.04 -1.06
CA THR A 678 -25.07 9.20 -0.74
C THR A 678 -26.01 8.91 -1.92
N SER A 679 -25.50 8.48 -3.07
CA SER A 679 -26.30 7.87 -4.15
C SER A 679 -26.33 6.35 -4.03
#